data_AF-A0A8H9LD43-F1
#
_entry.id   AF-A0A8H9LD43-F1
#
_cell.length_a   1.000
_cell.length_b   1.000
_cell.length_c   1.000
_cell.angle_alpha   90.00
_cell.angle_beta   90.00
_cell.angle_gamma   90.00
#
_symmetry.space_group_name_H-M   'P 1'
#
loop_
_entity.id
_entity.type
_entity.pdbx_description
1 polymer ?
#
loop_
_entity_poly.entity_id
_entity_poly.type
_entity_poly.pdbx_seq_one_letter_code
_entity_poly.pdbx_strand_id
1 'polypeptide(L)'
;MTDPAELPTFELHSVGIRARARAGDGTFVVMAGSQAREQAVDSFERSGPPGYKQFRAELIADGRLAASETPGVLVFTQDVDFGKSTPAAVVVLARNADGTREWSRVLPSGVRQTHGEWLAAEGGTAALDLRGPLITPVDTNWPPFFAEMAERLLAFEDRQPELVQMLQDVGISMNHDDGEPLQVMDPFSFVSSVVKYRDPAKLTRFLTGLAARLNVTAPVPTSFHGLPGSNPINAWFFLYRKDRQPDDIPLLWTLARQAVTGQVDDDQFRLALSKVGIGLAKLTQGLYWLNPWAFLPLNSINTGYLESRGVRGSGKVKSVPEFEAVLDAARPLAPDFVSLSHAARVSADEGRKVAQLMDDAFPFSQYREDAARYTDDRVKGNLALDRRYAPLLLELLDGSFRYLKPGRSPYSGREQLAVKVTLGGGPKTDGGTFGRALMFADDSGFEYVTFPAGLTLEVGLPEGRSDAARQALQDDSVRAQLLNALLAPLPTLSPATLTLNTDFGSLKLLPLREAQREEVAATIATYAQGFGKSRRLRVGLTLTPTELESSAFPERLEGALTYLDNLMGQLDTLSRAPEPVQPLPGLIEVPGQTDEVPAQFTPIPGVPINQILYGPPGTGKTYRVVDEALSVLDPAFLKAHPGAEGRAARKGRYDQLVEQGRVSFVTFHQSFGYEDFIEGIKPVMRAGQLSYQLHDGVFLNAVRAAGGPLAPVEEETETPAAPASVPASVRTDGQVWRIYIDGTVPVSHVRDRSLARSEIRMGSYGKPPRDLTGLDVEELSGRQLLFKDSMREGDLVLLATGADRIGAVGIVTGPYRFDPHGDPVFTLDYAHTRSVRWLATGLDLGATATLGKSFSRPTLQRVAGLSPTQVLARLSLEESPPPSGPVMQPHVLIIDEINRGNVSKIFGELITLLETGKRAGSSEALTATLPLSRRSLSVPQSLYVIGTMNTADRSLTLLDAALRRRFVFRPVWPEPEVLPVIEIGGDALDLRKFLYVINDRIERLLSREQVIGHAYLLGLPATLEGVASALRERILPLLEEYFFEDWSKIRTVLADDSKEEAQQFIQVHKTGGELRYRVNEAAFEDIEAFTLVYGNMQDADFPFRS
;
A
#
# COMPACT_ATOMS: atom_id res chain seq x y z
N MET A 1 5.57 -54.17 -17.12
CA MET A 1 5.57 -54.93 -15.86
C MET A 1 6.86 -55.72 -15.80
N THR A 2 7.83 -55.23 -15.04
CA THR A 2 9.08 -55.91 -14.70
C THR A 2 8.86 -56.78 -13.45
N ASP A 3 9.56 -57.90 -13.42
CA ASP A 3 9.53 -58.99 -12.42
C ASP A 3 9.64 -58.52 -10.96
N PRO A 4 8.78 -58.94 -10.00
CA PRO A 4 8.73 -58.42 -8.63
C PRO A 4 9.81 -58.99 -7.68
N ALA A 5 11.03 -59.23 -8.16
CA ALA A 5 12.03 -60.00 -7.42
C ALA A 5 13.28 -59.26 -6.89
N GLU A 6 13.66 -58.05 -7.34
CA GLU A 6 14.75 -57.30 -6.71
C GLU A 6 14.52 -55.79 -6.78
N LEU A 7 14.05 -55.18 -5.68
CA LEU A 7 14.06 -53.72 -5.53
C LEU A 7 15.51 -53.22 -5.62
N PRO A 8 15.80 -52.21 -6.47
CA PRO A 8 17.16 -51.76 -6.70
C PRO A 8 17.79 -51.23 -5.41
N THR A 9 18.99 -51.73 -5.14
CA THR A 9 19.78 -51.34 -3.97
C THR A 9 20.73 -50.20 -4.33
N PHE A 10 20.69 -49.14 -3.54
CA PHE A 10 21.56 -47.98 -3.62
C PHE A 10 22.51 -47.94 -2.44
N GLU A 11 23.73 -47.47 -2.68
CA GLU A 11 24.76 -47.31 -1.67
C GLU A 11 25.08 -45.83 -1.46
N LEU A 12 25.34 -45.48 -0.21
CA LEU A 12 25.87 -44.19 0.21
C LEU A 12 27.26 -44.41 0.79
N HIS A 13 28.24 -43.68 0.25
CA HIS A 13 29.63 -43.71 0.70
C HIS A 13 30.06 -42.31 1.12
N SER A 14 30.37 -42.15 2.40
CA SER A 14 30.97 -40.93 2.94
C SER A 14 32.15 -41.34 3.83
N VAL A 15 33.10 -40.43 4.08
CA VAL A 15 34.30 -40.71 4.89
C VAL A 15 33.92 -41.42 6.19
N GLY A 16 34.30 -42.71 6.29
CA GLY A 16 34.04 -43.58 7.46
C GLY A 16 32.63 -44.20 7.56
N ILE A 17 31.71 -43.94 6.62
CA ILE A 17 30.30 -44.35 6.67
C ILE A 17 29.89 -45.04 5.36
N ARG A 18 29.35 -46.26 5.48
CA ARG A 18 28.72 -46.99 4.36
C ARG A 18 27.31 -47.43 4.72
N ALA A 19 26.34 -47.01 3.92
CA ALA A 19 24.94 -47.39 4.09
C ALA A 19 24.37 -47.96 2.79
N ARG A 20 23.39 -48.86 2.92
CA ARG A 20 22.66 -49.46 1.79
C ARG A 20 21.17 -49.27 1.99
N ALA A 21 20.46 -48.96 0.92
CA ALA A 21 19.02 -48.79 0.92
C ALA A 21 18.36 -49.39 -0.32
N ARG A 22 17.16 -49.94 -0.18
CA ARG A 22 16.34 -50.40 -1.31
C ARG A 22 15.30 -49.36 -1.65
N ALA A 23 15.15 -49.06 -2.92
CA ALA A 23 14.13 -48.13 -3.43
C ALA A 23 13.01 -48.90 -4.13
N GLY A 24 11.77 -48.54 -3.86
CA GLY A 24 10.57 -49.06 -4.51
C GLY A 24 9.51 -47.98 -4.71
N ASP A 25 8.34 -48.35 -5.22
CA ASP A 25 7.25 -47.40 -5.48
C ASP A 25 6.80 -46.73 -4.17
N GLY A 26 7.16 -45.45 -4.00
CA GLY A 26 6.88 -44.65 -2.82
C GLY A 26 7.64 -45.03 -1.52
N THR A 27 8.59 -45.96 -1.57
CA THR A 27 9.32 -46.46 -0.37
C THR A 27 10.84 -46.38 -0.52
N PHE A 28 11.54 -46.06 0.56
CA PHE A 28 13.00 -46.00 0.57
C PHE A 28 13.54 -46.53 1.90
N VAL A 29 13.95 -47.80 1.89
CA VAL A 29 14.24 -48.58 3.09
C VAL A 29 15.74 -48.69 3.28
N VAL A 30 16.29 -48.08 4.33
CA VAL A 30 17.68 -48.28 4.76
C VAL A 30 17.78 -49.64 5.44
N MET A 31 18.72 -50.45 4.97
CA MET A 31 18.82 -51.85 5.40
C MET A 31 19.55 -51.98 6.74
N ALA A 32 19.19 -53.00 7.51
CA ALA A 32 19.91 -53.45 8.68
C ALA A 32 21.41 -53.68 8.36
N GLY A 33 22.29 -53.28 9.28
CA GLY A 33 23.74 -53.30 9.09
C GLY A 33 24.31 -52.07 8.37
N SER A 34 23.47 -51.13 7.90
CA SER A 34 23.93 -49.86 7.37
C SER A 34 24.54 -48.99 8.46
N GLN A 35 25.64 -48.31 8.14
CA GLN A 35 26.32 -47.40 9.07
C GLN A 35 25.71 -46.01 9.00
N ALA A 36 25.68 -45.33 10.13
CA ALA A 36 25.38 -43.91 10.25
C ALA A 36 26.44 -43.23 11.12
N ARG A 37 26.64 -41.94 10.93
CA ARG A 37 27.58 -41.16 11.72
C ARG A 37 27.08 -41.06 13.16
N GLU A 38 27.94 -41.26 14.16
CA GLU A 38 27.57 -41.17 15.58
C GLU A 38 27.35 -39.73 16.04
N GLN A 39 28.35 -38.88 15.82
CA GLN A 39 28.26 -37.46 16.14
C GLN A 39 27.75 -36.67 14.93
N ALA A 40 26.64 -35.96 15.12
CA ALA A 40 26.21 -34.96 14.17
C ALA A 40 27.29 -33.90 13.98
N VAL A 41 27.44 -33.39 12.76
CA VAL A 41 28.32 -32.23 12.56
C VAL A 41 27.74 -31.01 13.27
N ASP A 42 28.61 -30.17 13.83
CA ASP A 42 28.24 -28.93 14.53
C ASP A 42 27.18 -28.10 13.80
N SER A 43 27.27 -28.02 12.47
CA SER A 43 26.30 -27.31 11.64
C SER A 43 24.92 -27.98 11.65
N PHE A 44 24.85 -29.30 11.71
CA PHE A 44 23.60 -30.05 11.82
C PHE A 44 22.98 -29.85 13.21
N GLU A 45 23.76 -29.90 14.29
CA GLU A 45 23.25 -29.64 15.64
C GLU A 45 22.71 -28.20 15.78
N ARG A 46 23.39 -27.20 15.21
CA ARG A 46 22.94 -25.80 15.28
C ARG A 46 21.80 -25.46 14.33
N SER A 47 21.71 -26.10 13.16
CA SER A 47 20.84 -25.62 12.07
C SER A 47 20.17 -26.71 11.20
N GLY A 48 20.30 -27.98 11.56
CA GLY A 48 19.58 -29.09 10.90
C GLY A 48 18.08 -29.09 11.21
N PRO A 49 17.23 -29.61 10.30
CA PRO A 49 15.77 -29.62 10.47
C PRO A 49 15.33 -30.35 11.76
N PRO A 50 14.46 -29.75 12.59
CA PRO A 50 14.05 -30.34 13.88
C PRO A 50 13.47 -31.75 13.75
N GLY A 51 12.66 -31.99 12.71
CA GLY A 51 12.02 -33.30 12.48
C GLY A 51 13.01 -34.44 12.24
N TYR A 52 14.11 -34.20 11.50
CA TYR A 52 15.12 -35.24 11.26
C TYR A 52 16.00 -35.50 12.48
N LYS A 53 16.24 -34.48 13.32
CA LYS A 53 16.94 -34.65 14.61
C LYS A 53 16.10 -35.48 15.57
N GLN A 54 14.81 -35.14 15.69
CA GLN A 54 13.87 -35.86 16.52
C GLN A 54 13.75 -37.32 16.05
N PHE A 55 13.53 -37.56 14.76
CA PHE A 55 13.43 -38.90 14.21
C PHE A 55 14.72 -39.71 14.41
N ARG A 56 15.89 -39.09 14.25
CA ARG A 56 17.18 -39.75 14.55
C ARG A 56 17.35 -40.06 16.04
N ALA A 57 16.89 -39.18 16.93
CA ALA A 57 16.91 -39.41 18.37
C ALA A 57 15.95 -40.54 18.79
N GLU A 58 14.77 -40.62 18.18
CA GLU A 58 13.79 -41.71 18.35
C GLU A 58 14.39 -43.05 17.91
N LEU A 59 15.04 -43.10 16.74
CA LEU A 59 15.72 -44.31 16.27
C LEU A 59 16.83 -44.79 17.23
N ILE A 60 17.53 -43.87 17.88
CA ILE A 60 18.55 -44.19 18.89
C ILE A 60 17.89 -44.67 20.19
N ALA A 61 16.86 -43.97 20.66
CA ALA A 61 16.12 -44.30 21.88
C ALA A 61 15.44 -45.67 21.80
N ASP A 62 14.89 -45.99 20.62
CA ASP A 62 14.20 -47.26 20.35
C ASP A 62 15.17 -48.40 19.98
N GLY A 63 16.49 -48.15 19.99
CA GLY A 63 17.51 -49.15 19.67
C GLY A 63 17.58 -49.57 18.20
N ARG A 64 16.85 -48.88 17.31
CA ARG A 64 16.86 -49.10 15.85
C ARG A 64 18.14 -48.57 15.19
N LEU A 65 18.84 -47.67 15.88
CA LEU A 65 20.14 -47.13 15.52
C LEU A 65 21.05 -47.19 16.75
N ALA A 66 21.98 -48.14 16.79
CA ALA A 66 22.78 -48.46 17.98
C ALA A 66 24.28 -48.26 17.74
N ALA A 67 25.07 -48.12 18.81
CA ALA A 67 26.52 -48.02 18.72
C ALA A 67 27.13 -49.27 18.04
N SER A 68 28.06 -49.04 17.12
CA SER A 68 28.84 -50.11 16.48
C SER A 68 30.08 -50.45 17.31
N GLU A 69 30.70 -51.60 17.05
CA GLU A 69 32.05 -51.92 17.54
C GLU A 69 33.12 -50.97 16.99
N THR A 70 32.82 -50.22 15.92
CA THR A 70 33.69 -49.17 15.37
C THR A 70 33.41 -47.82 16.04
N PRO A 71 34.40 -47.18 16.70
CA PRO A 71 34.22 -45.87 17.34
C PRO A 71 33.79 -44.80 16.33
N GLY A 72 32.81 -43.95 16.67
CA GLY A 72 32.34 -42.87 15.79
C GLY A 72 31.20 -43.25 14.84
N VAL A 73 30.70 -44.50 14.91
CA VAL A 73 29.72 -45.05 13.96
C VAL A 73 28.54 -45.70 14.70
N LEU A 74 27.33 -45.39 14.27
CA LEU A 74 26.10 -46.10 14.63
C LEU A 74 25.75 -47.09 13.51
N VAL A 75 25.00 -48.13 13.84
CA VAL A 75 24.51 -49.13 12.89
C VAL A 75 23.01 -49.30 13.05
N PHE A 76 22.31 -49.36 11.92
CA PHE A 76 20.90 -49.73 11.87
C PHE A 76 20.73 -51.20 12.26
N THR A 77 19.99 -51.48 13.32
CA THR A 77 19.79 -52.84 13.84
C THR A 77 18.68 -53.60 13.11
N GLN A 78 17.81 -52.88 12.41
CA GLN A 78 16.74 -53.42 11.57
C GLN A 78 16.50 -52.52 10.36
N ASP A 79 15.73 -53.01 9.37
CA ASP A 79 15.31 -52.23 8.22
C ASP A 79 14.43 -51.04 8.67
N VAL A 80 14.71 -49.85 8.13
CA VAL A 80 13.98 -48.61 8.45
C VAL A 80 13.53 -47.95 7.16
N ASP A 81 12.22 -47.84 6.98
CA ASP A 81 11.65 -47.10 5.86
C ASP A 81 11.64 -45.60 6.16
N PHE A 82 12.20 -44.83 5.25
CA PHE A 82 12.25 -43.38 5.27
C PHE A 82 11.27 -42.75 4.27
N GLY A 83 10.60 -43.56 3.44
CA GLY A 83 9.73 -43.16 2.34
C GLY A 83 10.46 -42.52 1.15
N LYS A 84 11.46 -41.68 1.42
CA LYS A 84 12.26 -40.94 0.43
C LYS A 84 13.75 -41.05 0.74
N SER A 85 14.60 -40.90 -0.28
CA SER A 85 16.05 -41.04 -0.16
C SER A 85 16.73 -39.91 0.62
N THR A 86 16.17 -38.70 0.58
CA THR A 86 16.74 -37.51 1.26
C THR A 86 16.69 -37.62 2.80
N PRO A 87 15.54 -37.94 3.44
CA PRO A 87 15.51 -38.23 4.87
C PRO A 87 16.52 -39.31 5.30
N ALA A 88 16.65 -40.38 4.51
CA ALA A 88 17.62 -41.44 4.76
C ALA A 88 19.07 -40.94 4.74
N ALA A 89 19.45 -40.14 3.73
CA ALA A 89 20.80 -39.58 3.63
C ALA A 89 21.12 -38.64 4.80
N VAL A 90 20.16 -37.81 5.20
CA VAL A 90 20.32 -36.83 6.29
C VAL A 90 20.53 -37.54 7.64
N VAL A 91 19.76 -38.60 7.92
CA VAL A 91 19.88 -39.37 9.16
C VAL A 91 21.16 -40.20 9.18
N VAL A 92 21.52 -40.84 8.07
CA VAL A 92 22.77 -41.61 7.93
C VAL A 92 24.00 -40.73 8.11
N LEU A 93 24.03 -39.54 7.50
CA LEU A 93 25.20 -38.67 7.52
C LEU A 93 25.22 -37.70 8.69
N ALA A 94 24.11 -37.57 9.43
CA ALA A 94 23.88 -36.59 10.48
C ALA A 94 24.31 -35.16 10.04
N ARG A 95 23.99 -34.83 8.78
CA ARG A 95 24.21 -33.53 8.12
C ARG A 95 23.14 -33.30 7.05
N ASN A 96 22.94 -32.06 6.63
CA ASN A 96 22.10 -31.78 5.45
C ASN A 96 22.73 -32.44 4.23
N ALA A 97 21.94 -33.27 3.54
CA ALA A 97 22.37 -34.12 2.44
C ALA A 97 21.21 -34.27 1.44
N ASP A 98 21.54 -34.41 0.15
CA ASP A 98 20.56 -34.63 -0.91
C ASP A 98 20.57 -36.11 -1.30
N GLY A 99 19.53 -36.84 -0.90
CA GLY A 99 19.44 -38.27 -1.14
C GLY A 99 19.33 -38.64 -2.61
N THR A 100 18.95 -37.71 -3.49
CA THR A 100 18.93 -37.99 -4.93
C THR A 100 20.33 -38.11 -5.52
N ARG A 101 21.35 -37.53 -4.86
CA ARG A 101 22.76 -37.52 -5.29
C ARG A 101 23.68 -38.39 -4.43
N GLU A 102 23.39 -38.50 -3.14
CA GLU A 102 24.23 -39.21 -2.17
C GLU A 102 24.07 -40.73 -2.28
N TRP A 103 22.87 -41.19 -2.65
CA TRP A 103 22.59 -42.60 -2.93
C TRP A 103 22.84 -42.92 -4.40
N SER A 104 23.64 -43.96 -4.65
CA SER A 104 23.98 -44.38 -6.01
C SER A 104 24.15 -45.89 -6.12
N ARG A 105 23.86 -46.44 -7.29
CA ARG A 105 24.14 -47.82 -7.65
C ARG A 105 25.13 -47.87 -8.80
N VAL A 106 25.84 -48.98 -8.94
CA VAL A 106 26.68 -49.24 -10.10
C VAL A 106 25.94 -50.20 -11.01
N LEU A 107 25.66 -49.77 -12.23
CA LEU A 107 25.01 -50.62 -13.23
C LEU A 107 25.99 -51.69 -13.74
N PRO A 108 25.51 -52.81 -14.33
CA PRO A 108 26.40 -53.82 -14.93
C PRO A 108 27.39 -53.27 -15.98
N SER A 109 27.10 -52.10 -16.55
CA SER A 109 27.97 -51.35 -17.47
C SER A 109 29.15 -50.63 -16.78
N GLY A 110 29.25 -50.67 -15.45
CA GLY A 110 30.23 -49.93 -14.66
C GLY A 110 29.88 -48.45 -14.45
N VAL A 111 28.78 -47.96 -15.05
CA VAL A 111 28.31 -46.58 -14.88
C VAL A 111 27.65 -46.41 -13.52
N ARG A 112 28.08 -45.40 -12.77
CA ARG A 112 27.43 -44.99 -11.52
C ARG A 112 26.16 -44.23 -11.86
N GLN A 113 25.02 -44.74 -11.38
CA GLN A 113 23.71 -44.11 -11.51
C GLN A 113 23.23 -43.68 -10.12
N THR A 114 22.91 -42.40 -9.95
CA THR A 114 22.34 -41.87 -8.71
C THR A 114 20.86 -42.24 -8.57
N HIS A 115 20.33 -42.17 -7.34
CA HIS A 115 18.90 -42.42 -7.11
C HIS A 115 18.00 -41.44 -7.89
N GLY A 116 18.43 -40.18 -8.04
CA GLY A 116 17.70 -39.20 -8.86
C GLY A 116 17.64 -39.58 -10.34
N GLU A 117 18.76 -40.06 -10.90
CA GLU A 117 18.81 -40.54 -12.30
C GLU A 117 17.98 -41.80 -12.51
N TRP A 118 17.87 -42.66 -11.49
CA TRP A 118 17.02 -43.85 -11.54
C TRP A 118 15.53 -43.50 -11.44
N LEU A 119 15.12 -42.59 -10.56
CA LEU A 119 13.74 -42.08 -10.52
C LEU A 119 13.31 -41.45 -11.84
N ALA A 120 14.22 -40.73 -12.50
CA ALA A 120 13.99 -40.16 -13.82
C ALA A 120 13.86 -41.23 -14.92
N ALA A 121 14.41 -42.42 -14.71
CA ALA A 121 14.36 -43.55 -15.64
C ALA A 121 13.17 -44.49 -15.40
N GLU A 122 12.73 -44.69 -14.14
CA GLU A 122 11.60 -45.56 -13.77
C GLU A 122 10.24 -44.86 -13.73
N GLY A 123 10.21 -43.56 -13.42
CA GLY A 123 9.03 -42.75 -13.65
C GLY A 123 8.83 -42.62 -15.15
N GLY A 124 8.03 -43.52 -15.73
CA GLY A 124 7.76 -43.65 -17.16
C GLY A 124 7.60 -42.31 -17.86
N THR A 125 8.71 -41.79 -18.34
CA THR A 125 8.74 -40.84 -19.41
C THR A 125 8.64 -41.69 -20.67
N ALA A 126 7.45 -41.70 -21.28
CA ALA A 126 7.46 -41.30 -22.68
C ALA A 126 8.45 -40.14 -22.75
N ALA A 127 9.59 -40.35 -23.40
CA ALA A 127 10.64 -39.36 -23.51
C ALA A 127 9.94 -38.02 -23.71
N LEU A 128 9.91 -37.21 -22.65
CA LEU A 128 9.42 -35.85 -22.76
C LEU A 128 10.47 -35.27 -23.69
N ASP A 129 10.07 -35.14 -24.96
CA ASP A 129 10.90 -34.59 -26.01
C ASP A 129 11.13 -33.13 -25.62
N LEU A 130 12.06 -32.92 -24.69
CA LEU A 130 12.46 -31.60 -24.20
C LEU A 130 12.98 -30.76 -25.37
N ARG A 131 13.31 -31.37 -26.51
CA ARG A 131 13.73 -30.66 -27.70
C ARG A 131 12.57 -30.05 -28.45
N GLY A 132 11.31 -30.42 -28.15
CA GLY A 132 10.13 -29.96 -28.86
C GLY A 132 10.22 -30.16 -30.37
N PRO A 133 9.26 -29.66 -31.17
CA PRO A 133 9.45 -29.57 -32.60
C PRO A 133 10.68 -28.68 -32.92
N LEU A 134 11.41 -29.07 -33.97
CA LEU A 134 12.50 -28.26 -34.52
C LEU A 134 11.98 -26.85 -34.81
N ILE A 135 12.74 -25.86 -34.34
CA ILE A 135 12.40 -24.46 -34.58
C ILE A 135 12.45 -24.21 -36.09
N THR A 136 11.39 -23.64 -36.64
CA THR A 136 11.33 -23.28 -38.05
C THR A 136 12.22 -22.07 -38.34
N PRO A 137 12.81 -21.97 -39.54
CA PRO A 137 13.55 -20.78 -39.95
C PRO A 137 12.70 -19.52 -39.80
N VAL A 138 13.30 -18.44 -39.29
CA VAL A 138 12.64 -17.14 -39.23
C VAL A 138 12.98 -16.29 -40.45
N ASP A 139 11.98 -15.60 -41.01
CA ASP A 139 12.22 -14.64 -42.10
C ASP A 139 12.94 -13.40 -41.58
N THR A 140 14.24 -13.30 -41.88
CA THR A 140 15.07 -12.18 -41.45
C THR A 140 16.27 -11.92 -42.35
N ASN A 141 16.66 -10.66 -42.47
CA ASN A 141 17.70 -10.21 -43.40
C ASN A 141 18.77 -9.32 -42.75
N TRP A 142 18.75 -9.17 -41.42
CA TRP A 142 19.82 -8.45 -40.71
C TRP A 142 21.17 -9.18 -40.62
N PRO A 143 21.26 -10.54 -40.55
CA PRO A 143 22.54 -11.18 -40.32
C PRO A 143 23.61 -10.85 -41.38
N PRO A 144 23.34 -10.99 -42.71
CA PRO A 144 24.34 -10.69 -43.74
C PRO A 144 24.84 -9.24 -43.69
N PHE A 145 23.95 -8.29 -43.37
CA PHE A 145 24.30 -6.88 -43.22
C PHE A 145 25.24 -6.65 -42.04
N PHE A 146 24.95 -7.27 -40.89
CA PHE A 146 25.76 -7.09 -39.68
C PHE A 146 27.14 -7.76 -39.80
N ALA A 147 27.26 -8.90 -40.48
CA ALA A 147 28.58 -9.48 -40.84
C ALA A 147 29.43 -8.50 -41.64
N GLU A 148 28.91 -8.04 -42.79
CA GLU A 148 29.69 -7.18 -43.66
C GLU A 148 30.02 -5.87 -42.95
N MET A 149 29.08 -5.31 -42.19
CA MET A 149 29.34 -4.14 -41.35
C MET A 149 30.47 -4.41 -40.33
N ALA A 150 30.45 -5.54 -39.63
CA ALA A 150 31.49 -5.92 -38.68
C ALA A 150 32.88 -6.03 -39.35
N GLU A 151 32.96 -6.64 -40.54
CA GLU A 151 34.18 -6.70 -41.34
C GLU A 151 34.69 -5.31 -41.73
N ARG A 152 33.80 -4.42 -42.19
CA ARG A 152 34.15 -3.04 -42.57
C ARG A 152 34.65 -2.22 -41.39
N LEU A 153 34.08 -2.42 -40.20
CA LEU A 153 34.50 -1.72 -38.99
C LEU A 153 35.96 -2.01 -38.60
N LEU A 154 36.49 -3.20 -38.94
CA LEU A 154 37.88 -3.58 -38.63
C LEU A 154 38.93 -2.65 -39.27
N ALA A 155 38.59 -1.93 -40.35
CA ALA A 155 39.49 -1.00 -41.03
C ALA A 155 39.66 0.37 -40.34
N PHE A 156 39.04 0.56 -39.17
CA PHE A 156 38.99 1.84 -38.45
C PHE A 156 39.65 1.81 -37.07
N GLU A 157 40.47 0.79 -36.76
CA GLU A 157 41.17 0.68 -35.46
C GLU A 157 42.04 1.91 -35.15
N ASP A 158 42.73 2.46 -36.15
CA ASP A 158 43.54 3.68 -36.04
C ASP A 158 42.75 4.97 -36.29
N ARG A 159 41.46 4.87 -36.64
CA ARG A 159 40.58 5.98 -37.06
C ARG A 159 39.26 6.00 -36.28
N GLN A 160 39.33 5.67 -34.99
CA GLN A 160 38.17 5.54 -34.11
C GLN A 160 37.28 6.80 -34.01
N PRO A 161 37.83 8.04 -34.02
CA PRO A 161 36.99 9.24 -34.04
C PRO A 161 36.06 9.31 -35.27
N GLU A 162 36.48 8.76 -36.42
CA GLU A 162 35.63 8.71 -37.61
C GLU A 162 34.39 7.84 -37.36
N LEU A 163 34.53 6.72 -36.64
CA LEU A 163 33.40 5.88 -36.26
C LEU A 163 32.40 6.62 -35.35
N VAL A 164 32.89 7.43 -34.40
CA VAL A 164 32.03 8.26 -33.55
C VAL A 164 31.27 9.27 -34.39
N GLN A 165 31.95 9.94 -35.31
CA GLN A 165 31.33 10.92 -36.21
C GLN A 165 30.28 10.27 -37.12
N MET A 166 30.55 9.08 -37.68
CA MET A 166 29.59 8.36 -38.51
C MET A 166 28.28 8.06 -37.77
N LEU A 167 28.35 7.69 -36.48
CA LEU A 167 27.16 7.48 -35.66
C LEU A 167 26.39 8.79 -35.45
N GLN A 168 27.08 9.88 -35.13
CA GLN A 168 26.46 11.19 -34.93
C GLN A 168 25.77 11.69 -36.21
N ASP A 169 26.41 11.54 -37.36
CA ASP A 169 25.88 11.98 -38.66
C ASP A 169 24.57 11.29 -39.05
N VAL A 170 24.40 10.01 -38.68
CA VAL A 170 23.15 9.28 -38.94
C VAL A 170 22.07 9.58 -37.89
N GLY A 171 22.37 10.41 -36.89
CA GLY A 171 21.46 10.83 -35.83
C GLY A 171 21.45 9.89 -34.62
N ILE A 172 22.50 9.09 -34.42
CA ILE A 172 22.69 8.32 -33.19
C ILE A 172 23.32 9.22 -32.14
N SER A 173 22.61 9.40 -31.01
CA SER A 173 23.10 10.20 -29.90
C SER A 173 24.31 9.54 -29.23
N MET A 174 25.37 10.31 -29.02
CA MET A 174 26.60 9.88 -28.38
C MET A 174 26.81 10.63 -27.07
N ASN A 175 27.07 9.88 -25.99
CA ASN A 175 27.42 10.46 -24.70
C ASN A 175 28.85 11.02 -24.72
N HIS A 176 29.11 11.99 -23.85
CA HIS A 176 30.44 12.53 -23.62
C HIS A 176 31.27 11.55 -22.75
N ASP A 177 32.58 11.50 -23.00
CA ASP A 177 33.57 10.71 -22.25
C ASP A 177 34.23 11.61 -21.21
N ASP A 178 33.73 11.57 -19.96
CA ASP A 178 34.12 12.48 -18.87
C ASP A 178 33.96 13.98 -19.19
N GLY A 179 32.84 14.33 -19.84
CA GLY A 179 32.50 15.72 -20.19
C GLY A 179 33.09 16.19 -21.53
N GLU A 180 33.98 15.40 -22.14
CA GLU A 180 34.56 15.68 -23.45
C GLU A 180 33.91 14.85 -24.55
N PRO A 181 33.94 15.28 -25.83
CA PRO A 181 33.47 14.45 -26.93
C PRO A 181 34.24 13.12 -26.99
N LEU A 182 33.52 12.01 -27.13
CA LEU A 182 34.12 10.67 -27.22
C LEU A 182 35.06 10.59 -28.43
N GLN A 183 36.32 10.18 -28.18
CA GLN A 183 37.36 10.05 -29.22
C GLN A 183 37.75 8.61 -29.52
N VAL A 184 37.24 7.64 -28.77
CA VAL A 184 37.55 6.22 -28.95
C VAL A 184 36.30 5.42 -29.25
N MET A 185 36.45 4.32 -29.98
CA MET A 185 35.36 3.43 -30.38
C MET A 185 35.93 2.06 -30.71
N ASP A 186 35.19 1.02 -30.39
CA ASP A 186 35.45 -0.36 -30.82
C ASP A 186 34.21 -0.93 -31.53
N PRO A 187 34.35 -2.02 -32.31
CA PRO A 187 33.25 -2.59 -33.08
C PRO A 187 32.05 -3.05 -32.24
N PHE A 188 32.26 -3.58 -31.02
CA PHE A 188 31.15 -3.99 -30.15
C PHE A 188 30.37 -2.78 -29.65
N SER A 189 31.08 -1.72 -29.20
CA SER A 189 30.45 -0.47 -28.77
C SER A 189 29.74 0.25 -29.92
N PHE A 190 30.29 0.18 -31.14
CA PHE A 190 29.69 0.75 -32.33
C PHE A 190 28.36 0.08 -32.63
N VAL A 191 28.34 -1.26 -32.76
CA VAL A 191 27.12 -2.01 -33.08
C VAL A 191 26.09 -1.86 -31.94
N SER A 192 26.54 -1.95 -30.69
CA SER A 192 25.73 -1.68 -29.50
C SER A 192 25.06 -0.29 -29.53
N SER A 193 25.77 0.73 -30.01
CA SER A 193 25.24 2.10 -30.15
C SER A 193 24.16 2.24 -31.22
N VAL A 194 24.12 1.33 -32.20
CA VAL A 194 23.05 1.23 -33.19
C VAL A 194 21.86 0.44 -32.63
N VAL A 195 22.10 -0.75 -32.09
CA VAL A 195 21.03 -1.67 -31.62
C VAL A 195 20.48 -1.34 -30.23
N LYS A 196 20.91 -0.23 -29.62
CA LYS A 196 20.24 0.35 -28.43
C LYS A 196 18.86 0.94 -28.76
N TYR A 197 18.62 1.29 -30.02
CA TYR A 197 17.31 1.70 -30.51
C TYR A 197 16.49 0.46 -30.88
N ARG A 198 15.25 0.36 -30.39
CA ARG A 198 14.40 -0.84 -30.58
C ARG A 198 13.30 -0.67 -31.64
N ASP A 199 13.14 0.54 -32.17
CA ASP A 199 12.16 0.85 -33.20
C ASP A 199 12.70 0.38 -34.57
N PRO A 200 12.02 -0.56 -35.27
CA PRO A 200 12.48 -1.09 -36.55
C PRO A 200 12.67 -0.03 -37.63
N ALA A 201 11.76 0.95 -37.71
CA ALA A 201 11.83 2.00 -38.73
C ALA A 201 13.03 2.92 -38.51
N LYS A 202 13.31 3.29 -37.25
CA LYS A 202 14.50 4.06 -36.88
C LYS A 202 15.78 3.26 -37.12
N LEU A 203 15.81 1.98 -36.75
CA LEU A 203 16.95 1.09 -36.99
C LEU A 203 17.27 1.00 -38.49
N THR A 204 16.26 0.71 -39.33
CA THR A 204 16.44 0.68 -40.79
C THR A 204 16.99 2.01 -41.31
N ARG A 205 16.50 3.16 -40.80
CA ARG A 205 17.03 4.49 -41.18
C ARG A 205 18.50 4.67 -40.81
N PHE A 206 18.89 4.29 -39.59
CA PHE A 206 20.29 4.38 -39.14
C PHE A 206 21.20 3.46 -39.96
N LEU A 207 20.79 2.21 -40.16
CA LEU A 207 21.55 1.24 -40.94
C LEU A 207 21.67 1.66 -42.41
N THR A 208 20.65 2.29 -42.98
CA THR A 208 20.74 2.89 -44.33
C THR A 208 21.85 3.95 -44.40
N GLY A 209 21.88 4.87 -43.43
CA GLY A 209 22.88 5.93 -43.38
C GLY A 209 24.30 5.41 -43.13
N LEU A 210 24.42 4.32 -42.36
CA LEU A 210 25.69 3.66 -42.07
C LEU A 210 26.19 2.80 -43.24
N ALA A 211 25.28 2.14 -43.97
CA ALA A 211 25.63 1.33 -45.13
C ALA A 211 26.41 2.16 -46.17
N ALA A 212 25.93 3.37 -46.44
CA ALA A 212 26.57 4.31 -47.35
C ALA A 212 27.96 4.77 -46.87
N ARG A 213 28.15 4.93 -45.55
CA ARG A 213 29.40 5.42 -44.94
C ARG A 213 30.45 4.33 -44.78
N LEU A 214 30.03 3.11 -44.47
CA LEU A 214 30.90 1.94 -44.28
C LEU A 214 31.10 1.12 -45.56
N ASN A 215 30.46 1.53 -46.67
CA ASN A 215 30.47 0.82 -47.95
C ASN A 215 30.01 -0.65 -47.80
N VAL A 216 28.89 -0.85 -47.10
CA VAL A 216 28.23 -2.15 -46.95
C VAL A 216 27.34 -2.37 -48.17
N THR A 217 27.54 -3.50 -48.85
CA THR A 217 26.82 -3.87 -50.09
C THR A 217 25.63 -4.80 -49.84
N ALA A 218 25.60 -5.47 -48.69
CA ALA A 218 24.48 -6.26 -48.23
C ALA A 218 23.20 -5.42 -48.12
N PRO A 219 22.02 -6.00 -48.45
CA PRO A 219 20.75 -5.29 -48.34
C PRO A 219 20.50 -4.74 -46.94
N VAL A 220 20.01 -3.50 -46.86
CA VAL A 220 19.65 -2.90 -45.57
C VAL A 220 18.52 -3.70 -44.92
N PRO A 221 18.63 -4.04 -43.63
CA PRO A 221 17.66 -4.91 -42.98
C PRO A 221 16.28 -4.26 -42.83
N THR A 222 15.25 -5.07 -43.06
CA THR A 222 13.83 -4.72 -42.87
C THR A 222 13.16 -5.58 -41.80
N SER A 223 13.77 -6.71 -41.44
CA SER A 223 13.38 -7.60 -40.35
C SER A 223 14.53 -7.75 -39.37
N PHE A 224 14.22 -7.68 -38.08
CA PHE A 224 15.20 -7.77 -36.97
C PHE A 224 14.93 -8.96 -36.05
N HIS A 225 14.20 -9.98 -36.53
CA HIS A 225 13.92 -11.18 -35.75
C HIS A 225 15.22 -11.88 -35.34
N GLY A 226 15.32 -12.25 -34.06
CA GLY A 226 16.52 -12.88 -33.50
C GLY A 226 17.69 -11.92 -33.23
N LEU A 227 17.53 -10.59 -33.45
CA LEU A 227 18.53 -9.59 -33.06
C LEU A 227 18.28 -9.11 -31.61
N PRO A 228 19.18 -9.39 -30.64
CA PRO A 228 19.02 -8.93 -29.27
C PRO A 228 19.43 -7.45 -29.16
N GLY A 229 18.59 -6.60 -28.57
CA GLY A 229 18.87 -5.17 -28.39
C GLY A 229 19.90 -4.89 -27.29
N SER A 230 20.55 -3.72 -27.34
CA SER A 230 21.49 -3.26 -26.32
C SER A 230 20.84 -2.38 -25.25
N ASN A 231 21.50 -2.22 -24.10
CA ASN A 231 21.10 -1.31 -23.04
C ASN A 231 21.54 0.13 -23.38
N PRO A 232 20.62 1.10 -23.56
CA PRO A 232 20.96 2.47 -23.94
C PRO A 232 21.89 3.21 -22.96
N ILE A 233 21.84 2.85 -21.67
CA ILE A 233 22.63 3.49 -20.60
C ILE A 233 24.04 2.90 -20.50
N ASN A 234 24.24 1.67 -20.99
CA ASN A 234 25.51 0.93 -20.91
C ASN A 234 25.90 0.37 -22.29
N ALA A 235 25.88 1.24 -23.30
CA ALA A 235 26.11 0.85 -24.69
C ALA A 235 27.60 0.60 -25.01
N TRP A 236 28.54 1.14 -24.24
CA TRP A 236 29.98 0.95 -24.49
C TRP A 236 30.51 -0.30 -23.80
N PHE A 237 31.39 -1.03 -24.46
CA PHE A 237 32.09 -2.21 -23.92
C PHE A 237 33.32 -1.84 -23.11
N PHE A 238 33.65 -0.55 -23.05
CA PHE A 238 34.74 0.01 -22.25
C PHE A 238 34.21 1.07 -21.26
N LEU A 239 35.01 1.37 -20.22
CA LEU A 239 34.70 2.37 -19.20
C LEU A 239 35.00 3.80 -19.67
N TYR A 240 34.55 4.80 -18.91
CA TYR A 240 34.92 6.20 -19.11
C TYR A 240 36.43 6.41 -19.00
N ARG A 241 36.95 7.45 -19.66
CA ARG A 241 38.38 7.76 -19.78
C ARG A 241 39.13 7.68 -18.45
N LYS A 242 38.56 8.17 -17.34
CA LYS A 242 39.18 8.16 -16.01
C LYS A 242 39.39 6.77 -15.40
N ASP A 243 38.55 5.80 -15.76
CA ASP A 243 38.55 4.44 -15.19
C ASP A 243 39.09 3.38 -16.18
N ARG A 244 39.18 3.74 -17.47
CA ARG A 244 39.61 2.89 -18.57
C ARG A 244 41.09 2.55 -18.45
N GLN A 245 41.43 1.27 -18.58
CA GLN A 245 42.81 0.81 -18.66
C GLN A 245 43.33 0.88 -20.10
N PRO A 246 44.65 1.09 -20.32
CA PRO A 246 45.22 1.19 -21.65
C PRO A 246 44.89 0.01 -22.58
N ASP A 247 44.81 -1.20 -22.02
CA ASP A 247 44.57 -2.44 -22.78
C ASP A 247 43.09 -2.75 -23.04
N ASP A 248 42.15 -1.97 -22.50
CA ASP A 248 40.72 -2.28 -22.60
C ASP A 248 40.20 -2.15 -24.04
N ILE A 249 40.56 -1.07 -24.75
CA ILE A 249 40.16 -0.86 -26.15
C ILE A 249 40.90 -1.85 -27.08
N PRO A 250 42.24 -2.02 -26.99
CA PRO A 250 42.96 -3.02 -27.80
C PRO A 250 42.44 -4.46 -27.66
N LEU A 251 42.03 -4.86 -26.44
CA LEU A 251 41.41 -6.16 -26.19
C LEU A 251 40.11 -6.32 -26.99
N LEU A 252 39.25 -5.29 -27.00
CA LEU A 252 37.98 -5.31 -27.74
C LEU A 252 38.20 -5.39 -29.26
N TRP A 253 39.20 -4.67 -29.80
CA TRP A 253 39.56 -4.81 -31.22
C TRP A 253 40.07 -6.21 -31.56
N THR A 254 40.88 -6.80 -30.68
CA THR A 254 41.38 -8.17 -30.83
C THR A 254 40.25 -9.19 -30.83
N LEU A 255 39.31 -9.06 -29.90
CA LEU A 255 38.12 -9.90 -29.83
C LEU A 255 37.18 -9.68 -31.01
N ALA A 256 37.06 -8.45 -31.53
CA ALA A 256 36.25 -8.18 -32.71
C ALA A 256 36.78 -8.88 -33.96
N ARG A 257 38.11 -8.87 -34.18
CA ARG A 257 38.75 -9.65 -35.25
C ARG A 257 38.44 -11.14 -35.15
N GLN A 258 38.61 -11.68 -33.94
CA GLN A 258 38.32 -13.07 -33.61
C GLN A 258 36.84 -13.45 -33.81
N ALA A 259 35.93 -12.55 -33.43
CA ALA A 259 34.50 -12.74 -33.62
C ALA A 259 34.12 -12.78 -35.10
N VAL A 260 34.65 -11.85 -35.91
CA VAL A 260 34.40 -11.83 -37.36
C VAL A 260 34.86 -13.14 -38.00
N THR A 261 36.01 -13.70 -37.61
CA THR A 261 36.49 -15.00 -38.12
C THR A 261 35.81 -16.21 -37.49
N GLY A 262 34.96 -16.03 -36.48
CA GLY A 262 34.25 -17.11 -35.79
C GLY A 262 35.11 -17.93 -34.81
N GLN A 263 36.33 -17.47 -34.49
CA GLN A 263 37.28 -18.18 -33.62
C GLN A 263 37.77 -17.24 -32.53
N VAL A 264 37.36 -17.48 -31.29
CA VAL A 264 37.73 -16.67 -30.13
C VAL A 264 38.77 -17.40 -29.30
N ASP A 265 39.83 -16.70 -28.93
CA ASP A 265 40.88 -17.25 -28.06
C ASP A 265 40.40 -17.33 -26.61
N ASP A 266 40.70 -18.44 -25.93
CA ASP A 266 40.22 -18.67 -24.57
C ASP A 266 40.82 -17.70 -23.55
N ASP A 267 42.10 -17.33 -23.70
CA ASP A 267 42.74 -16.36 -22.82
C ASP A 267 42.15 -14.96 -23.02
N GLN A 268 41.92 -14.53 -24.28
CA GLN A 268 41.27 -13.25 -24.57
C GLN A 268 39.81 -13.22 -24.10
N PHE A 269 39.07 -14.32 -24.24
CA PHE A 269 37.70 -14.44 -23.75
C PHE A 269 37.64 -14.34 -22.22
N ARG A 270 38.50 -15.10 -21.52
CA ARG A 270 38.63 -15.03 -20.06
C ARG A 270 39.06 -13.64 -19.59
N LEU A 271 40.01 -13.03 -20.31
CA LEU A 271 40.48 -11.68 -20.01
C LEU A 271 39.34 -10.66 -20.17
N ALA A 272 38.54 -10.74 -21.23
CA ALA A 272 37.36 -9.88 -21.39
C ALA A 272 36.33 -10.07 -20.29
N LEU A 273 36.02 -11.31 -19.89
CA LEU A 273 35.11 -11.58 -18.76
C LEU A 273 35.63 -11.05 -17.43
N SER A 274 36.95 -10.86 -17.29
CA SER A 274 37.55 -10.25 -16.10
C SER A 274 37.46 -8.72 -16.08
N LYS A 275 37.17 -8.07 -17.22
CA LYS A 275 37.08 -6.61 -17.31
C LYS A 275 35.79 -6.09 -16.67
N VAL A 276 35.93 -5.01 -15.91
CA VAL A 276 34.80 -4.34 -15.25
C VAL A 276 33.83 -3.82 -16.31
N GLY A 277 32.57 -4.26 -16.25
CA GLY A 277 31.51 -3.83 -17.18
C GLY A 277 31.24 -4.80 -18.33
N ILE A 278 32.04 -5.86 -18.49
CA ILE A 278 31.86 -6.91 -19.52
C ILE A 278 31.49 -8.24 -18.83
N GLY A 279 30.20 -8.55 -18.77
CA GLY A 279 29.71 -9.85 -18.30
C GLY A 279 29.46 -10.84 -19.44
N LEU A 280 29.28 -12.13 -19.14
CA LEU A 280 29.03 -13.21 -20.12
C LEU A 280 27.96 -12.86 -21.15
N ALA A 281 26.79 -12.40 -20.70
CA ALA A 281 25.69 -12.01 -21.57
C ALA A 281 26.08 -10.88 -22.53
N LYS A 282 26.82 -9.87 -22.05
CA LYS A 282 27.23 -8.72 -22.86
C LYS A 282 28.30 -9.10 -23.87
N LEU A 283 29.30 -9.90 -23.46
CA LEU A 283 30.37 -10.38 -24.33
C LEU A 283 29.80 -11.26 -25.45
N THR A 284 29.05 -12.30 -25.10
CA THR A 284 28.47 -13.24 -26.09
C THR A 284 27.44 -12.58 -27.00
N GLN A 285 26.71 -11.57 -26.51
CA GLN A 285 25.85 -10.74 -27.34
C GLN A 285 26.64 -9.89 -28.34
N GLY A 286 27.77 -9.32 -27.91
CA GLY A 286 28.71 -8.66 -28.79
C GLY A 286 29.23 -9.59 -29.89
N LEU A 287 29.70 -10.78 -29.50
CA LEU A 287 30.19 -11.80 -30.44
C LEU A 287 29.09 -12.18 -31.45
N TYR A 288 27.87 -12.39 -30.97
CA TYR A 288 26.70 -12.69 -31.80
C TYR A 288 26.35 -11.58 -32.78
N TRP A 289 26.45 -10.30 -32.40
CA TRP A 289 26.18 -9.22 -33.35
C TRP A 289 27.19 -9.14 -34.48
N LEU A 290 28.46 -9.43 -34.20
CA LEU A 290 29.52 -9.39 -35.21
C LEU A 290 29.51 -10.64 -36.10
N ASN A 291 29.11 -11.80 -35.56
CA ASN A 291 29.01 -13.05 -36.30
C ASN A 291 27.87 -13.95 -35.76
N PRO A 292 26.62 -13.73 -36.22
CA PRO A 292 25.44 -14.47 -35.76
C PRO A 292 25.37 -15.94 -36.20
N TRP A 293 26.25 -16.40 -37.08
CA TRP A 293 26.31 -17.82 -37.50
C TRP A 293 27.24 -18.64 -36.61
N ALA A 294 28.28 -18.00 -36.07
CA ALA A 294 29.26 -18.67 -35.22
C ALA A 294 28.86 -18.68 -33.75
N PHE A 295 28.19 -17.62 -33.27
CA PHE A 295 27.92 -17.43 -31.85
C PHE A 295 26.43 -17.40 -31.53
N LEU A 296 26.11 -17.52 -30.24
CA LEU A 296 24.76 -17.38 -29.71
C LEU A 296 24.85 -16.47 -28.47
N PRO A 297 23.93 -15.51 -28.28
CA PRO A 297 23.99 -14.62 -27.14
C PRO A 297 23.51 -15.36 -25.89
N LEU A 298 24.39 -15.59 -24.92
CA LEU A 298 24.07 -16.22 -23.63
C LEU A 298 23.51 -15.19 -22.63
N ASN A 299 22.48 -14.47 -23.08
CA ASN A 299 21.66 -13.62 -22.21
C ASN A 299 20.61 -14.46 -21.50
N SER A 300 19.87 -13.85 -20.57
CA SER A 300 18.93 -14.58 -19.73
C SER A 300 17.83 -15.30 -20.53
N ILE A 301 17.35 -14.66 -21.60
CA ILE A 301 16.32 -15.17 -22.51
C ILE A 301 16.79 -16.45 -23.19
N ASN A 302 17.95 -16.41 -23.85
CA ASN A 302 18.49 -17.57 -24.55
C ASN A 302 18.94 -18.65 -23.57
N THR A 303 19.56 -18.27 -22.45
CA THR A 303 20.02 -19.20 -21.42
C THR A 303 18.85 -20.01 -20.86
N GLY A 304 17.77 -19.35 -20.44
CA GLY A 304 16.58 -20.02 -19.90
C GLY A 304 15.89 -20.90 -20.94
N TYR A 305 15.82 -20.44 -22.19
CA TYR A 305 15.25 -21.22 -23.28
C TYR A 305 16.08 -22.47 -23.61
N LEU A 306 17.41 -22.34 -23.69
CA LEU A 306 18.36 -23.44 -23.90
C LEU A 306 18.26 -24.48 -22.78
N GLU A 307 18.23 -24.05 -21.52
CA GLU A 307 18.09 -24.93 -20.36
C GLU A 307 16.75 -25.70 -20.41
N SER A 308 15.66 -25.03 -20.80
CA SER A 308 14.35 -25.68 -21.00
C SER A 308 14.35 -26.73 -22.11
N ARG A 309 15.26 -26.58 -23.09
CA ARG A 309 15.46 -27.52 -24.21
C ARG A 309 16.56 -28.56 -23.94
N GLY A 310 17.03 -28.65 -22.69
CA GLY A 310 18.00 -29.65 -22.24
C GLY A 310 19.48 -29.26 -22.39
N VAL A 311 19.80 -28.03 -22.81
CA VAL A 311 21.17 -27.52 -22.91
C VAL A 311 21.59 -26.95 -21.56
N ARG A 312 22.29 -27.76 -20.77
CA ARG A 312 22.69 -27.41 -19.39
C ARG A 312 23.95 -26.55 -19.35
N GLY A 313 24.03 -25.63 -18.39
CA GLY A 313 25.24 -24.87 -18.11
C GLY A 313 25.45 -23.61 -18.98
N SER A 314 24.49 -23.29 -19.85
CA SER A 314 24.51 -22.10 -20.71
C SER A 314 24.67 -20.77 -19.95
N GLY A 315 24.21 -20.70 -18.70
CA GLY A 315 24.37 -19.49 -17.87
C GLY A 315 25.66 -19.42 -17.05
N LYS A 316 26.53 -20.43 -17.11
CA LYS A 316 27.70 -20.58 -16.21
C LYS A 316 29.04 -20.64 -16.93
N VAL A 317 29.05 -20.32 -18.22
CA VAL A 317 30.23 -20.33 -19.09
C VAL A 317 31.29 -19.35 -18.60
N LYS A 318 32.53 -19.82 -18.49
CA LYS A 318 33.72 -19.06 -18.08
C LYS A 318 34.87 -19.14 -19.06
N SER A 319 34.80 -20.05 -20.03
CA SER A 319 35.86 -20.33 -20.99
C SER A 319 35.26 -20.58 -22.38
N VAL A 320 36.06 -20.45 -23.44
CA VAL A 320 35.66 -20.77 -24.81
C VAL A 320 35.25 -22.23 -24.95
N PRO A 321 35.95 -23.24 -24.38
CA PRO A 321 35.50 -24.63 -24.45
C PRO A 321 34.11 -24.87 -23.82
N GLU A 322 33.80 -24.18 -22.70
CA GLU A 322 32.47 -24.23 -22.11
C GLU A 322 31.42 -23.55 -23.01
N PHE A 323 31.81 -22.46 -23.69
CA PHE A 323 30.93 -21.77 -24.63
C PHE A 323 30.62 -22.64 -25.85
N GLU A 324 31.66 -23.23 -26.46
CA GLU A 324 31.54 -24.14 -27.60
C GLU A 324 30.67 -25.35 -27.27
N ALA A 325 30.83 -25.94 -26.07
CA ALA A 325 29.96 -27.03 -25.63
C ALA A 325 28.47 -26.63 -25.59
N VAL A 326 28.16 -25.39 -25.20
CA VAL A 326 26.79 -24.85 -25.23
C VAL A 326 26.33 -24.62 -26.67
N LEU A 327 27.18 -24.07 -27.53
CA LEU A 327 26.87 -23.86 -28.95
C LEU A 327 26.58 -25.19 -29.67
N ASP A 328 27.41 -26.20 -29.45
CA ASP A 328 27.26 -27.53 -30.04
C ASP A 328 26.00 -28.25 -29.55
N ALA A 329 25.63 -28.05 -28.27
CA ALA A 329 24.38 -28.55 -27.73
C ALA A 329 23.15 -27.77 -28.27
N ALA A 330 23.33 -26.51 -28.67
CA ALA A 330 22.27 -25.65 -29.20
C ALA A 330 22.01 -25.83 -30.71
N ARG A 331 23.05 -26.15 -31.50
CA ARG A 331 22.95 -26.34 -32.97
C ARG A 331 21.82 -27.29 -33.42
N PRO A 332 21.52 -28.41 -32.74
CA PRO A 332 20.45 -29.31 -33.15
C PRO A 332 19.03 -28.78 -32.92
N LEU A 333 18.85 -27.67 -32.19
CA LEU A 333 17.52 -27.18 -31.79
C LEU A 333 16.85 -26.31 -32.86
N ALA A 334 17.64 -25.71 -33.75
CA ALA A 334 17.18 -24.76 -34.77
C ALA A 334 18.09 -24.85 -36.02
N PRO A 335 17.61 -24.43 -37.20
CA PRO A 335 18.43 -24.38 -38.42
C PRO A 335 19.63 -23.45 -38.30
N ASP A 336 19.53 -22.40 -37.48
CA ASP A 336 20.58 -21.44 -37.21
C ASP A 336 20.35 -20.76 -35.84
N PHE A 337 21.38 -20.08 -35.32
CA PHE A 337 21.30 -19.38 -34.04
C PHE A 337 20.37 -18.17 -34.04
N VAL A 338 20.03 -17.62 -35.22
CA VAL A 338 19.10 -16.49 -35.35
C VAL A 338 17.68 -16.93 -35.10
N SER A 339 17.28 -18.04 -35.72
CA SER A 339 16.03 -18.74 -35.50
C SER A 339 15.92 -19.21 -34.05
N LEU A 340 17.00 -19.71 -33.47
CA LEU A 340 17.05 -20.08 -32.05
C LEU A 340 16.82 -18.87 -31.13
N SER A 341 17.54 -17.76 -31.36
CA SER A 341 17.39 -16.55 -30.56
C SER A 341 16.03 -15.89 -30.75
N HIS A 342 15.41 -16.03 -31.93
CA HIS A 342 14.04 -15.59 -32.16
C HIS A 342 13.03 -16.44 -31.38
N ALA A 343 13.15 -17.77 -31.45
CA ALA A 343 12.27 -18.68 -30.71
C ALA A 343 12.39 -18.51 -29.19
N ALA A 344 13.61 -18.30 -28.68
CA ALA A 344 13.83 -17.96 -27.28
C ALA A 344 13.11 -16.66 -26.89
N ARG A 345 13.15 -15.64 -27.77
CA ARG A 345 12.46 -14.36 -27.56
C ARG A 345 10.94 -14.51 -27.59
N VAL A 346 10.39 -15.25 -28.54
CA VAL A 346 8.95 -15.56 -28.64
C VAL A 346 8.49 -16.31 -27.39
N SER A 347 9.23 -17.33 -26.96
CA SER A 347 8.92 -18.10 -25.76
C SER A 347 8.95 -17.25 -24.48
N ALA A 348 9.94 -16.36 -24.36
CA ALA A 348 10.01 -15.41 -23.25
C ALA A 348 8.84 -14.40 -23.28
N ASP A 349 8.41 -13.95 -24.46
CA ASP A 349 7.26 -13.06 -24.61
C ASP A 349 5.92 -13.78 -24.35
N GLU A 350 5.82 -15.09 -24.64
CA GLU A 350 4.66 -15.93 -24.27
C GLU A 350 4.56 -16.17 -22.76
N GLY A 351 5.71 -16.39 -22.08
CA GLY A 351 5.77 -16.50 -20.62
C GLY A 351 5.39 -15.22 -19.87
N ARG A 352 5.29 -14.07 -20.56
CA ARG A 352 4.81 -12.80 -20.00
C ARG A 352 3.28 -12.63 -20.07
N LYS A 353 2.55 -13.51 -20.76
CA LYS A 353 1.08 -13.43 -20.81
C LYS A 353 0.48 -13.91 -19.49
N VAL A 354 -0.42 -13.11 -18.93
CA VAL A 354 -1.26 -13.49 -17.78
C VAL A 354 -2.05 -14.75 -18.17
N ALA A 355 -2.14 -15.72 -17.26
CA ALA A 355 -2.94 -16.92 -17.50
C ALA A 355 -4.41 -16.54 -17.75
N GLN A 356 -5.08 -17.26 -18.63
CA GLN A 356 -6.52 -17.12 -18.91
C GLN A 356 -7.20 -18.50 -18.79
N LEU A 357 -8.51 -18.50 -18.62
CA LEU A 357 -9.28 -19.74 -18.74
C LEU A 357 -9.16 -20.33 -20.15
N MET A 358 -9.21 -21.66 -20.25
CA MET A 358 -9.27 -22.40 -21.50
C MET A 358 -10.57 -23.20 -21.51
N ASP A 359 -11.51 -22.85 -22.39
CA ASP A 359 -12.85 -23.47 -22.46
C ASP A 359 -13.56 -23.54 -21.09
N ASP A 360 -13.60 -22.40 -20.40
CA ASP A 360 -14.14 -22.22 -19.04
C ASP A 360 -13.44 -23.05 -17.95
N ALA A 361 -12.31 -23.68 -18.25
CA ALA A 361 -11.51 -24.46 -17.33
C ALA A 361 -10.21 -23.74 -16.93
N PHE A 362 -9.71 -24.01 -15.73
CA PHE A 362 -8.42 -23.50 -15.26
C PHE A 362 -7.27 -24.27 -15.91
N PRO A 363 -6.24 -23.60 -16.47
CA PRO A 363 -5.14 -24.26 -17.19
C PRO A 363 -4.11 -24.90 -16.26
N PHE A 364 -4.51 -25.92 -15.51
CA PHE A 364 -3.69 -26.53 -14.45
C PHE A 364 -2.46 -27.27 -14.99
N SER A 365 -2.57 -27.96 -16.12
CA SER A 365 -1.44 -28.62 -16.77
C SER A 365 -0.34 -27.63 -17.15
N GLN A 366 -0.71 -26.46 -17.68
CA GLN A 366 0.23 -25.38 -17.96
C GLN A 366 0.89 -24.85 -16.68
N TYR A 367 0.11 -24.68 -15.61
CA TYR A 367 0.63 -24.27 -14.31
C TYR A 367 1.69 -25.23 -13.77
N ARG A 368 1.44 -26.53 -13.88
CA ARG A 368 2.37 -27.58 -13.45
C ARG A 368 3.67 -27.58 -14.25
N GLU A 369 3.58 -27.42 -15.57
CA GLU A 369 4.76 -27.32 -16.44
C GLU A 369 5.60 -26.08 -16.12
N ASP A 370 4.95 -24.95 -15.91
CA ASP A 370 5.63 -23.71 -15.53
C ASP A 370 6.33 -23.85 -14.19
N ALA A 371 5.69 -24.50 -13.21
CA ALA A 371 6.29 -24.74 -11.90
C ALA A 371 7.54 -25.62 -12.00
N ALA A 372 7.48 -26.70 -12.80
CA ALA A 372 8.61 -27.62 -12.97
C ALA A 372 9.91 -26.92 -13.43
N ARG A 373 9.81 -25.82 -14.19
CA ARG A 373 10.96 -25.03 -14.68
C ARG A 373 11.79 -24.38 -13.56
N TYR A 374 11.23 -24.27 -12.36
CA TYR A 374 11.86 -23.56 -11.25
C TYR A 374 12.14 -24.45 -10.03
N THR A 375 12.18 -25.77 -10.24
CA THR A 375 12.42 -26.74 -9.16
C THR A 375 13.74 -26.48 -8.42
N ASP A 376 14.76 -25.99 -9.13
CA ASP A 376 16.10 -25.69 -8.61
C ASP A 376 16.23 -24.28 -7.97
N ASP A 377 15.34 -23.35 -8.30
CA ASP A 377 15.27 -22.01 -7.71
C ASP A 377 13.81 -21.67 -7.37
N ARG A 378 13.34 -22.28 -6.29
CA ARG A 378 11.95 -22.17 -5.83
C ARG A 378 11.55 -20.72 -5.49
N VAL A 379 12.51 -19.87 -5.13
CA VAL A 379 12.24 -18.45 -4.85
C VAL A 379 11.93 -17.72 -6.15
N LYS A 380 12.78 -17.88 -7.17
CA LYS A 380 12.53 -17.32 -8.51
C LYS A 380 11.24 -17.89 -9.10
N GLY A 381 11.00 -19.19 -8.92
CA GLY A 381 9.78 -19.86 -9.38
C GLY A 381 8.51 -19.32 -8.77
N ASN A 382 8.46 -19.17 -7.45
CA ASN A 382 7.29 -18.61 -6.78
C ASN A 382 6.96 -17.19 -7.28
N LEU A 383 7.98 -16.37 -7.53
CA LEU A 383 7.80 -15.02 -8.07
C LEU A 383 7.29 -15.03 -9.52
N ALA A 384 7.82 -15.94 -10.35
CA ALA A 384 7.38 -16.10 -11.73
C ALA A 384 5.94 -16.62 -11.83
N LEU A 385 5.61 -17.66 -11.06
CA LEU A 385 4.27 -18.25 -11.00
C LEU A 385 3.24 -17.26 -10.43
N ASP A 386 3.58 -16.53 -9.37
CA ASP A 386 2.71 -15.48 -8.80
C ASP A 386 2.34 -14.43 -9.85
N ARG A 387 3.32 -13.98 -10.65
CA ARG A 387 3.08 -12.98 -11.70
C ARG A 387 2.14 -13.50 -12.79
N ARG A 388 2.21 -14.78 -13.13
CA ARG A 388 1.43 -15.37 -14.23
C ARG A 388 0.02 -15.81 -13.82
N TYR A 389 -0.12 -16.42 -12.64
CA TYR A 389 -1.36 -17.10 -12.24
C TYR A 389 -2.14 -16.42 -11.10
N ALA A 390 -1.49 -15.58 -10.27
CA ALA A 390 -2.23 -14.87 -9.22
C ALA A 390 -3.31 -13.91 -9.74
N PRO A 391 -3.14 -13.20 -10.89
CA PRO A 391 -4.21 -12.36 -11.44
C PRO A 391 -5.45 -13.16 -11.83
N LEU A 392 -5.27 -14.30 -12.52
CA LEU A 392 -6.36 -15.20 -12.90
C LEU A 392 -7.06 -15.75 -11.65
N LEU A 393 -6.30 -16.17 -10.63
CA LEU A 393 -6.91 -16.62 -9.38
C LEU A 393 -7.70 -15.51 -8.68
N LEU A 394 -7.20 -14.28 -8.66
CA LEU A 394 -7.93 -13.17 -8.07
C LEU A 394 -9.23 -12.89 -8.80
N GLU A 395 -9.21 -12.88 -10.13
CA GLU A 395 -10.41 -12.72 -10.96
C GLU A 395 -11.44 -13.83 -10.69
N LEU A 396 -10.98 -15.08 -10.60
CA LEU A 396 -11.85 -16.23 -10.36
C LEU A 396 -12.40 -16.31 -8.93
N LEU A 397 -11.68 -15.75 -7.97
CA LEU A 397 -12.07 -15.75 -6.56
C LEU A 397 -12.89 -14.50 -6.19
N ASP A 398 -12.90 -13.47 -7.06
CA ASP A 398 -13.65 -12.23 -6.87
C ASP A 398 -15.15 -12.48 -7.03
N GLY A 399 -15.95 -11.97 -6.10
CA GLY A 399 -17.38 -12.24 -6.05
C GLY A 399 -18.06 -11.60 -4.85
N SER A 400 -19.39 -11.59 -4.86
CA SER A 400 -20.24 -10.98 -3.81
C SER A 400 -20.32 -11.86 -2.56
N PHE A 401 -19.18 -12.16 -1.95
CA PHE A 401 -19.06 -12.94 -0.71
C PHE A 401 -19.05 -12.02 0.52
N ARG A 402 -19.66 -12.46 1.63
CA ARG A 402 -19.85 -11.62 2.82
C ARG A 402 -18.60 -11.55 3.70
N TYR A 403 -17.84 -12.64 3.77
CA TYR A 403 -16.70 -12.83 4.66
C TYR A 403 -15.39 -13.04 3.88
N LEU A 404 -15.44 -13.73 2.73
CA LEU A 404 -14.26 -13.91 1.88
C LEU A 404 -13.88 -12.60 1.20
N LYS A 405 -12.61 -12.20 1.36
CA LYS A 405 -12.04 -11.01 0.69
C LYS A 405 -10.73 -11.37 -0.02
N PRO A 406 -10.79 -11.79 -1.29
CA PRO A 406 -9.61 -12.14 -2.09
C PRO A 406 -8.60 -10.99 -2.13
N GLY A 407 -7.31 -11.32 -2.01
CA GLY A 407 -6.23 -10.33 -2.03
C GLY A 407 -4.88 -10.95 -2.40
N ARG A 408 -4.01 -10.16 -3.04
CA ARG A 408 -2.74 -10.68 -3.57
C ARG A 408 -1.72 -10.96 -2.46
N SER A 409 -1.27 -12.20 -2.31
CA SER A 409 -0.33 -12.61 -1.25
C SER A 409 0.90 -13.36 -1.80
N PRO A 410 1.97 -12.66 -2.21
CA PRO A 410 3.07 -13.25 -2.94
C PRO A 410 3.81 -14.22 -2.05
N TYR A 411 3.96 -15.45 -2.54
CA TYR A 411 4.71 -16.47 -1.84
C TYR A 411 6.19 -16.30 -2.15
N SER A 412 7.02 -16.20 -1.11
CA SER A 412 8.48 -16.13 -1.25
C SER A 412 9.16 -17.31 -0.54
N GLY A 413 8.40 -18.41 -0.33
CA GLY A 413 8.88 -19.58 0.37
C GLY A 413 10.06 -20.22 -0.37
N ARG A 414 10.96 -20.84 0.38
CA ARG A 414 12.08 -21.61 -0.18
C ARG A 414 11.74 -23.09 -0.33
N GLU A 415 10.67 -23.53 0.31
CA GLU A 415 10.38 -24.95 0.51
C GLU A 415 9.49 -25.54 -0.57
N GLN A 416 8.63 -24.76 -1.23
CA GLN A 416 7.64 -25.28 -2.19
C GLN A 416 7.40 -24.28 -3.33
N LEU A 417 6.93 -24.79 -4.47
CA LEU A 417 6.43 -24.00 -5.58
C LEU A 417 4.91 -23.88 -5.46
N ALA A 418 4.44 -22.68 -5.16
CA ALA A 418 3.02 -22.43 -4.98
C ALA A 418 2.66 -20.98 -5.29
N VAL A 419 1.43 -20.79 -5.79
CA VAL A 419 0.81 -19.46 -5.87
C VAL A 419 -0.14 -19.32 -4.70
N LYS A 420 -0.09 -18.16 -4.04
CA LYS A 420 -0.87 -17.90 -2.83
C LYS A 420 -1.71 -16.63 -3.02
N VAL A 421 -2.98 -16.73 -2.64
CA VAL A 421 -3.94 -15.63 -2.56
C VAL A 421 -4.56 -15.65 -1.15
N THR A 422 -4.75 -14.49 -0.53
CA THR A 422 -5.49 -14.39 0.75
C THR A 422 -6.98 -14.31 0.46
N LEU A 423 -7.83 -14.89 1.32
CA LEU A 423 -9.30 -14.82 1.20
C LEU A 423 -9.93 -14.07 2.39
N GLY A 424 -9.23 -13.07 2.95
CA GLY A 424 -9.66 -12.33 4.16
C GLY A 424 -9.08 -12.89 5.46
N GLY A 425 -9.02 -12.04 6.50
CA GLY A 425 -8.41 -12.34 7.80
C GLY A 425 -6.88 -12.24 7.77
N GLY A 426 -6.33 -11.27 8.51
CA GLY A 426 -4.89 -10.95 8.59
C GLY A 426 -4.00 -12.09 9.13
N PRO A 427 -2.70 -11.83 9.38
CA PRO A 427 -1.74 -12.88 9.72
C PRO A 427 -2.13 -13.61 11.02
N LYS A 428 -1.65 -14.86 11.14
CA LYS A 428 -1.97 -15.91 12.14
C LYS A 428 -1.78 -15.56 13.64
N THR A 429 -1.85 -14.30 14.07
CA THR A 429 -1.43 -13.87 15.42
C THR A 429 -2.50 -13.18 16.25
N ASP A 430 -3.63 -12.79 15.66
CA ASP A 430 -4.60 -11.91 16.34
C ASP A 430 -5.87 -12.65 16.78
N GLY A 431 -5.95 -13.96 16.51
CA GLY A 431 -7.03 -14.85 17.00
C GLY A 431 -8.35 -14.80 16.23
N GLY A 432 -8.50 -13.96 15.21
CA GLY A 432 -9.68 -13.91 14.32
C GLY A 432 -9.63 -14.94 13.17
N THR A 433 -10.74 -15.13 12.46
CA THR A 433 -10.82 -16.05 11.30
C THR A 433 -9.83 -15.68 10.20
N PHE A 434 -9.37 -16.66 9.42
CA PHE A 434 -8.49 -16.47 8.28
C PHE A 434 -8.98 -17.26 7.06
N GLY A 435 -8.59 -16.81 5.86
CA GLY A 435 -8.83 -17.46 4.59
C GLY A 435 -7.62 -17.39 3.65
N ARG A 436 -7.37 -18.45 2.88
CA ARG A 436 -6.35 -18.46 1.82
C ARG A 436 -6.68 -19.45 0.71
N ALA A 437 -6.24 -19.12 -0.50
CA ALA A 437 -6.21 -19.99 -1.66
C ALA A 437 -4.76 -20.30 -2.04
N LEU A 438 -4.49 -21.56 -2.34
CA LEU A 438 -3.16 -22.09 -2.59
C LEU A 438 -3.21 -23.01 -3.81
N MET A 439 -2.40 -22.69 -4.82
CA MET A 439 -2.25 -23.53 -6.00
C MET A 439 -0.95 -24.33 -5.88
N PHE A 440 -1.04 -25.66 -5.87
CA PHE A 440 0.10 -26.56 -5.82
C PHE A 440 0.23 -27.35 -7.12
N ALA A 441 1.46 -27.49 -7.61
CA ALA A 441 1.74 -28.23 -8.85
C ALA A 441 1.84 -29.74 -8.62
N ASP A 442 2.14 -30.15 -7.39
CA ASP A 442 2.33 -31.52 -6.93
C ASP A 442 1.73 -31.71 -5.53
N ASP A 443 1.75 -32.96 -5.03
CA ASP A 443 1.33 -33.29 -3.67
C ASP A 443 2.35 -32.76 -2.66
N SER A 444 2.22 -31.47 -2.37
CA SER A 444 3.06 -30.68 -1.48
C SER A 444 2.21 -30.05 -0.39
N GLY A 445 2.78 -29.84 0.79
CA GLY A 445 2.03 -29.16 1.85
C GLY A 445 2.89 -28.59 2.95
N PHE A 446 2.36 -27.61 3.69
CA PHE A 446 3.12 -26.91 4.74
C PHE A 446 3.63 -27.88 5.80
N GLU A 447 4.69 -27.48 6.52
CA GLU A 447 5.48 -28.17 7.55
C GLU A 447 4.82 -29.26 8.44
N TYR A 448 3.48 -29.44 8.45
CA TYR A 448 2.74 -30.46 9.20
C TYR A 448 1.49 -31.08 8.50
N VAL A 449 1.12 -30.73 7.25
CA VAL A 449 -0.03 -31.30 6.51
C VAL A 449 0.23 -31.30 4.99
N THR A 450 0.13 -32.45 4.33
CA THR A 450 0.23 -32.60 2.87
C THR A 450 -1.08 -32.17 2.20
N PHE A 451 -1.01 -31.30 1.19
CA PHE A 451 -2.15 -30.96 0.35
C PHE A 451 -2.00 -31.67 -1.01
N PRO A 452 -3.10 -32.10 -1.63
CA PRO A 452 -3.03 -32.66 -2.98
C PRO A 452 -2.75 -31.57 -4.00
N ALA A 453 -2.18 -31.94 -5.14
CA ALA A 453 -2.06 -31.06 -6.30
C ALA A 453 -3.43 -30.44 -6.66
N GLY A 454 -3.44 -29.16 -7.02
CA GLY A 454 -4.67 -28.43 -7.34
C GLY A 454 -4.82 -27.12 -6.57
N LEU A 455 -6.06 -26.62 -6.53
CA LEU A 455 -6.43 -25.38 -5.83
C LEU A 455 -7.05 -25.70 -4.49
N THR A 456 -6.28 -25.53 -3.42
CA THR A 456 -6.77 -25.65 -2.05
C THR A 456 -7.26 -24.29 -1.55
N LEU A 457 -8.55 -24.23 -1.20
CA LEU A 457 -9.19 -23.13 -0.50
C LEU A 457 -9.30 -23.51 0.99
N GLU A 458 -8.74 -22.69 1.88
CA GLU A 458 -8.72 -22.97 3.32
C GLU A 458 -9.28 -21.79 4.10
N VAL A 459 -10.20 -22.07 5.03
CA VAL A 459 -10.71 -21.10 6.02
C VAL A 459 -10.55 -21.68 7.42
N GLY A 460 -10.42 -20.83 8.44
CA GLY A 460 -10.27 -21.35 9.78
C GLY A 460 -10.03 -20.33 10.88
N LEU A 461 -9.86 -20.85 12.09
CA LEU A 461 -9.40 -20.13 13.27
C LEU A 461 -7.89 -20.43 13.46
N PRO A 462 -7.02 -19.40 13.56
CA PRO A 462 -5.61 -19.58 13.83
C PRO A 462 -5.38 -19.88 15.31
N GLU A 463 -4.11 -19.96 15.71
CA GLU A 463 -3.77 -20.05 17.14
C GLU A 463 -4.02 -18.68 17.81
N GLY A 464 -5.18 -18.54 18.45
CA GLY A 464 -5.59 -17.32 19.16
C GLY A 464 -5.26 -17.34 20.66
N ARG A 465 -5.47 -16.19 21.32
CA ARG A 465 -5.34 -16.05 22.79
C ARG A 465 -6.60 -16.46 23.56
N SER A 466 -7.77 -16.52 22.91
CA SER A 466 -9.08 -16.76 23.52
C SER A 466 -9.63 -18.16 23.23
N ASP A 467 -10.34 -18.75 24.21
CA ASP A 467 -11.06 -20.03 24.09
C ASP A 467 -12.56 -19.83 23.73
N ALA A 468 -12.97 -18.64 23.27
CA ALA A 468 -14.37 -18.30 22.96
C ALA A 468 -15.07 -19.31 22.03
N ALA A 469 -14.42 -19.73 20.94
CA ALA A 469 -14.99 -20.72 20.02
C ALA A 469 -15.25 -22.07 20.68
N ARG A 470 -14.40 -22.48 21.65
CA ARG A 470 -14.62 -23.72 22.41
C ARG A 470 -15.74 -23.56 23.43
N GLN A 471 -15.83 -22.40 24.08
CA GLN A 471 -16.91 -22.08 25.01
C GLN A 471 -18.26 -22.09 24.31
N ALA A 472 -18.37 -21.48 23.12
CA ALA A 472 -19.57 -21.49 22.31
C ALA A 472 -19.99 -22.93 21.90
N LEU A 473 -19.02 -23.79 21.58
CA LEU A 473 -19.26 -25.19 21.20
C LEU A 473 -19.62 -26.12 22.39
N GLN A 474 -19.61 -25.61 23.62
CA GLN A 474 -20.19 -26.33 24.77
C GLN A 474 -21.72 -26.41 24.66
N ASP A 475 -22.35 -25.46 23.97
CA ASP A 475 -23.78 -25.51 23.66
C ASP A 475 -24.04 -26.54 22.55
N ASP A 476 -24.89 -27.53 22.86
CA ASP A 476 -25.27 -28.61 21.94
C ASP A 476 -25.96 -28.07 20.68
N SER A 477 -26.70 -26.97 20.78
CA SER A 477 -27.35 -26.30 19.65
C SER A 477 -26.32 -25.69 18.70
N VAL A 478 -25.33 -24.98 19.24
CA VAL A 478 -24.23 -24.36 18.48
C VAL A 478 -23.36 -25.45 17.83
N ARG A 479 -23.09 -26.53 18.56
CA ARG A 479 -22.35 -27.69 18.03
C ARG A 479 -23.10 -28.37 16.89
N ALA A 480 -24.42 -28.53 17.00
CA ALA A 480 -25.25 -29.08 15.93
C ALA A 480 -25.30 -28.16 14.70
N GLN A 481 -25.35 -26.84 14.89
CA GLN A 481 -25.28 -25.86 13.80
C GLN A 481 -23.95 -25.93 13.04
N LEU A 482 -22.81 -25.93 13.75
CA LEU A 482 -21.51 -26.08 13.11
C LEU A 482 -21.37 -27.43 12.39
N LEU A 483 -21.83 -28.52 13.01
CA LEU A 483 -21.81 -29.85 12.39
C LEU A 483 -22.61 -29.90 11.08
N ASN A 484 -23.81 -29.31 11.07
CA ASN A 484 -24.63 -29.24 9.87
C ASN A 484 -24.01 -28.35 8.79
N ALA A 485 -23.37 -27.24 9.17
CA ALA A 485 -22.65 -26.38 8.22
C ALA A 485 -21.43 -27.10 7.62
N LEU A 486 -20.68 -27.86 8.42
CA LEU A 486 -19.53 -28.63 7.96
C LEU A 486 -19.92 -29.76 6.99
N LEU A 487 -21.04 -30.42 7.24
CA LEU A 487 -21.54 -31.57 6.46
C LEU A 487 -22.52 -31.17 5.35
N ALA A 488 -22.70 -29.88 5.09
CA ALA A 488 -23.50 -29.41 3.98
C ALA A 488 -23.00 -30.02 2.65
N PRO A 489 -23.89 -30.35 1.70
CA PRO A 489 -23.49 -30.93 0.42
C PRO A 489 -22.40 -30.11 -0.26
N LEU A 490 -21.30 -30.77 -0.59
CA LEU A 490 -20.17 -30.12 -1.24
C LEU A 490 -20.36 -30.13 -2.76
N PRO A 491 -19.99 -29.04 -3.46
CA PRO A 491 -20.06 -28.96 -4.91
C PRO A 491 -18.85 -29.63 -5.60
N THR A 492 -17.98 -30.29 -4.84
CA THR A 492 -16.74 -30.93 -5.31
C THR A 492 -16.80 -32.44 -5.12
N LEU A 493 -16.10 -33.17 -6.00
CA LEU A 493 -15.89 -34.62 -5.88
C LEU A 493 -14.96 -34.95 -4.70
N SER A 494 -14.04 -34.03 -4.40
CA SER A 494 -13.14 -34.12 -3.25
C SER A 494 -13.87 -33.74 -1.96
N PRO A 495 -13.76 -34.52 -0.87
CA PRO A 495 -14.32 -34.13 0.41
C PRO A 495 -13.55 -32.93 0.97
N ALA A 496 -14.25 -31.96 1.56
CA ALA A 496 -13.62 -30.97 2.41
C ALA A 496 -12.98 -31.68 3.61
N THR A 497 -11.90 -31.11 4.11
CA THR A 497 -11.10 -31.67 5.19
C THR A 497 -11.15 -30.76 6.40
N LEU A 498 -11.66 -31.29 7.51
CA LEU A 498 -11.54 -30.63 8.81
C LEU A 498 -10.20 -31.02 9.43
N THR A 499 -9.40 -30.01 9.73
CA THR A 499 -8.14 -30.13 10.44
C THR A 499 -8.26 -29.47 11.80
N LEU A 500 -8.16 -30.27 12.86
CA LEU A 500 -8.10 -29.79 14.24
C LEU A 500 -6.74 -30.15 14.81
N ASN A 501 -6.01 -29.17 15.30
CA ASN A 501 -4.75 -29.45 15.99
C ASN A 501 -5.05 -29.60 17.48
N THR A 502 -4.97 -30.81 18.01
CA THR A 502 -5.24 -31.13 19.41
C THR A 502 -3.95 -31.58 20.08
N ASP A 503 -3.70 -31.19 21.34
CA ASP A 503 -2.63 -31.81 22.15
C ASP A 503 -3.02 -33.24 22.60
N PHE A 504 -3.60 -34.03 21.69
CA PHE A 504 -4.09 -35.39 21.89
C PHE A 504 -3.55 -36.36 20.81
N GLY A 505 -2.61 -35.95 19.95
CA GLY A 505 -1.97 -36.81 18.94
C GLY A 505 -1.69 -36.09 17.62
N SER A 506 -1.31 -36.85 16.58
CA SER A 506 -1.05 -36.32 15.23
C SER A 506 -2.29 -35.63 14.64
N LEU A 507 -2.06 -34.56 13.87
CA LEU A 507 -3.09 -33.84 13.08
C LEU A 507 -3.99 -34.83 12.34
N LYS A 508 -5.29 -34.82 12.66
CA LYS A 508 -6.29 -35.68 12.01
C LYS A 508 -7.00 -34.89 10.91
N LEU A 509 -6.80 -35.30 9.66
CA LEU A 509 -7.60 -34.84 8.52
C LEU A 509 -8.90 -35.65 8.50
N LEU A 510 -10.01 -35.00 8.78
CA LEU A 510 -11.33 -35.63 8.77
C LEU A 510 -12.07 -35.26 7.48
N PRO A 511 -12.44 -36.23 6.64
CA PRO A 511 -13.28 -35.97 5.48
C PRO A 511 -14.69 -35.58 5.97
N LEU A 512 -15.19 -34.46 5.45
CA LEU A 512 -16.53 -33.96 5.74
C LEU A 512 -17.52 -34.56 4.74
N ARG A 513 -18.06 -35.75 5.07
CA ARG A 513 -19.24 -36.31 4.38
C ARG A 513 -20.25 -36.81 5.42
N GLU A 514 -21.49 -36.95 4.99
CA GLU A 514 -22.59 -37.46 5.81
C GLU A 514 -22.26 -38.80 6.49
N ALA A 515 -21.51 -39.67 5.81
CA ALA A 515 -21.06 -40.96 6.34
C ALA A 515 -20.12 -40.84 7.56
N GLN A 516 -19.41 -39.72 7.71
CA GLN A 516 -18.53 -39.43 8.86
C GLN A 516 -19.19 -38.55 9.92
N ARG A 517 -20.51 -38.34 9.87
CA ARG A 517 -21.22 -37.44 10.81
C ARG A 517 -20.89 -37.73 12.27
N GLU A 518 -20.91 -39.00 12.69
CA GLU A 518 -20.60 -39.38 14.07
C GLU A 518 -19.15 -39.07 14.45
N GLU A 519 -18.19 -39.33 13.56
CA GLU A 519 -16.77 -39.09 13.79
C GLU A 519 -16.44 -37.59 13.85
N VAL A 520 -17.04 -36.79 12.96
CA VAL A 520 -16.90 -35.32 12.94
C VAL A 520 -17.54 -34.73 14.21
N ALA A 521 -18.74 -35.18 14.59
CA ALA A 521 -19.42 -34.75 15.81
C ALA A 521 -18.60 -35.05 17.06
N ALA A 522 -18.06 -36.27 17.18
CA ALA A 522 -17.20 -36.67 18.29
C ALA A 522 -15.92 -35.81 18.35
N THR A 523 -15.35 -35.47 17.20
CA THR A 523 -14.13 -34.66 17.14
C THR A 523 -14.40 -33.19 17.52
N ILE A 524 -15.53 -32.61 17.10
CA ILE A 524 -15.94 -31.26 17.52
C ILE A 524 -16.22 -31.22 19.03
N ALA A 525 -16.88 -32.25 19.57
CA ALA A 525 -17.11 -32.37 21.01
C ALA A 525 -15.79 -32.46 21.80
N THR A 526 -14.83 -33.24 21.30
CA THR A 526 -13.48 -33.33 21.88
C THR A 526 -12.75 -31.99 21.81
N TYR A 527 -12.86 -31.28 20.69
CA TYR A 527 -12.27 -29.95 20.51
C TYR A 527 -12.88 -28.92 21.49
N ALA A 528 -14.19 -28.95 21.73
CA ALA A 528 -14.88 -28.05 22.65
C ALA A 528 -14.39 -28.21 24.10
N GLN A 529 -14.02 -29.43 24.52
CA GLN A 529 -13.53 -29.73 25.87
C GLN A 529 -12.03 -29.41 26.07
N GLY A 530 -11.28 -29.14 25.00
CA GLY A 530 -9.83 -28.98 25.02
C GLY A 530 -9.31 -27.62 25.52
N PHE A 531 -9.85 -27.05 26.60
CA PHE A 531 -9.40 -25.76 27.13
C PHE A 531 -7.89 -25.72 27.40
N GLY A 532 -7.23 -24.61 27.03
CA GLY A 532 -5.77 -24.46 27.19
C GLY A 532 -4.90 -25.24 26.19
N LYS A 533 -5.50 -26.02 25.27
CA LYS A 533 -4.80 -26.75 24.19
C LYS A 533 -4.77 -25.98 22.87
N SER A 534 -4.03 -26.44 21.86
CA SER A 534 -3.97 -25.83 20.52
C SER A 534 -5.37 -25.46 19.95
N ARG A 535 -5.59 -24.18 19.61
CA ARG A 535 -6.90 -23.61 19.22
C ARG A 535 -7.16 -23.58 17.71
N ARG A 536 -6.33 -24.28 16.93
CA ARG A 536 -6.43 -24.25 15.46
C ARG A 536 -7.58 -25.13 14.99
N LEU A 537 -8.49 -24.51 14.24
CA LEU A 537 -9.55 -25.18 13.48
C LEU A 537 -9.43 -24.72 12.04
N ARG A 538 -9.30 -25.64 11.09
CA ARG A 538 -9.23 -25.31 9.67
C ARG A 538 -10.12 -26.22 8.87
N VAL A 539 -10.75 -25.66 7.86
CA VAL A 539 -11.48 -26.41 6.86
C VAL A 539 -10.86 -26.09 5.51
N GLY A 540 -10.33 -27.12 4.87
CA GLY A 540 -9.70 -27.03 3.56
C GLY A 540 -10.51 -27.82 2.53
N LEU A 541 -10.83 -27.19 1.40
CA LEU A 541 -11.47 -27.81 0.26
C LEU A 541 -10.51 -27.69 -0.93
N THR A 542 -10.21 -28.81 -1.59
CA THR A 542 -9.30 -28.82 -2.74
C THR A 542 -10.04 -29.19 -4.02
N LEU A 543 -9.95 -28.33 -5.02
CA LEU A 543 -10.31 -28.64 -6.39
C LEU A 543 -9.13 -29.39 -7.02
N THR A 544 -9.38 -30.64 -7.40
CA THR A 544 -8.39 -31.51 -8.03
C THR A 544 -8.02 -31.02 -9.43
N PRO A 545 -6.89 -31.49 -10.00
CA PRO A 545 -6.52 -31.15 -11.37
C PRO A 545 -7.63 -31.45 -12.39
N THR A 546 -8.34 -32.57 -12.21
CA THR A 546 -9.47 -32.97 -13.07
C THR A 546 -10.69 -32.06 -12.90
N GLU A 547 -10.93 -31.52 -11.69
CA GLU A 547 -12.00 -30.57 -11.46
C GLU A 547 -11.68 -29.19 -12.03
N LEU A 548 -10.41 -28.76 -11.91
CA LEU A 548 -9.88 -27.52 -12.46
C LEU A 548 -9.95 -27.50 -13.99
N GLU A 549 -9.63 -28.63 -14.65
CA GLU A 549 -9.60 -28.76 -16.11
C GLU A 549 -10.93 -29.21 -16.73
N SER A 550 -12.04 -29.14 -15.97
CA SER A 550 -13.36 -29.53 -16.48
C SER A 550 -14.22 -28.31 -16.80
N SER A 551 -15.17 -28.47 -17.72
CA SER A 551 -16.17 -27.43 -18.06
C SER A 551 -17.08 -27.03 -16.90
N ALA A 552 -17.18 -27.87 -15.85
CA ALA A 552 -17.94 -27.56 -14.64
C ALA A 552 -17.09 -26.79 -13.59
N PHE A 553 -15.84 -26.43 -13.91
CA PHE A 553 -14.95 -25.72 -12.98
C PHE A 553 -15.57 -24.45 -12.37
N PRO A 554 -16.20 -23.53 -13.14
CA PRO A 554 -16.75 -22.29 -12.59
C PRO A 554 -17.84 -22.55 -11.55
N GLU A 555 -18.79 -23.44 -11.85
CA GLU A 555 -19.88 -23.82 -10.95
C GLU A 555 -19.34 -24.47 -9.66
N ARG A 556 -18.31 -25.33 -9.78
CA ARG A 556 -17.67 -25.97 -8.62
C ARG A 556 -16.91 -24.97 -7.75
N LEU A 557 -16.22 -24.01 -8.37
CA LEU A 557 -15.50 -22.96 -7.66
C LEU A 557 -16.47 -22.03 -6.92
N GLU A 558 -17.53 -21.56 -7.58
CA GLU A 558 -18.55 -20.70 -6.97
C GLU A 558 -19.25 -21.41 -5.80
N GLY A 559 -19.61 -22.68 -5.97
CA GLY A 559 -20.16 -23.48 -4.90
C GLY A 559 -19.18 -23.64 -3.73
N ALA A 560 -17.89 -23.87 -4.02
CA ALA A 560 -16.86 -24.02 -2.99
C ALA A 560 -16.65 -22.72 -2.20
N LEU A 561 -16.63 -21.57 -2.89
CA LEU A 561 -16.52 -20.26 -2.25
C LEU A 561 -17.77 -19.94 -1.43
N THR A 562 -18.96 -20.26 -1.91
CA THR A 562 -20.22 -20.09 -1.17
C THR A 562 -20.25 -20.94 0.10
N TYR A 563 -19.81 -22.20 0.02
CA TYR A 563 -19.66 -23.06 1.18
C TYR A 563 -18.69 -22.45 2.21
N LEU A 564 -17.51 -22.00 1.76
CA LEU A 564 -16.49 -21.44 2.63
C LEU A 564 -16.86 -20.07 3.22
N ASP A 565 -17.60 -19.23 2.49
CA ASP A 565 -18.10 -17.94 2.97
C ASP A 565 -19.12 -18.12 4.09
N ASN A 566 -20.08 -19.02 3.90
CA ASN A 566 -21.06 -19.39 4.92
C ASN A 566 -20.37 -19.97 6.17
N LEU A 567 -19.41 -20.86 5.96
CA LEU A 567 -18.63 -21.46 7.04
C LEU A 567 -17.79 -20.40 7.77
N MET A 568 -17.19 -19.45 7.05
CA MET A 568 -16.42 -18.37 7.65
C MET A 568 -17.29 -17.48 8.55
N GLY A 569 -18.55 -17.23 8.17
CA GLY A 569 -19.51 -16.53 9.03
C GLY A 569 -19.85 -17.29 10.32
N GLN A 570 -19.98 -18.62 10.24
CA GLN A 570 -20.19 -19.46 11.42
C GLN A 570 -18.95 -19.44 12.35
N LEU A 571 -17.75 -19.55 11.78
CA LEU A 571 -16.50 -19.48 12.53
C LEU A 571 -16.26 -18.10 13.15
N ASP A 572 -16.63 -17.02 12.45
CA ASP A 572 -16.56 -15.65 12.96
C ASP A 572 -17.51 -15.47 14.15
N THR A 573 -18.74 -16.00 14.08
CA THR A 573 -19.69 -16.00 15.20
C THR A 573 -19.15 -16.75 16.41
N LEU A 574 -18.54 -17.93 16.20
CA LEU A 574 -17.90 -18.70 17.27
C LEU A 574 -16.74 -17.94 17.92
N SER A 575 -16.00 -17.15 17.14
CA SER A 575 -14.87 -16.36 17.66
C SER A 575 -15.30 -15.16 18.53
N ARG A 576 -16.58 -14.73 18.43
CA ARG A 576 -17.12 -13.51 19.06
C ARG A 576 -17.99 -13.72 20.30
N ALA A 577 -18.36 -14.95 20.68
CA ALA A 577 -19.41 -15.19 21.69
C ALA A 577 -18.97 -14.97 23.16
N PRO A 578 -19.79 -14.24 23.96
CA PRO A 578 -19.90 -14.48 25.40
C PRO A 578 -21.35 -14.64 25.97
N GLU A 579 -22.43 -14.72 25.17
CA GLU A 579 -23.83 -14.89 25.68
C GLU A 579 -24.74 -15.76 24.76
N PRO A 580 -25.85 -16.36 25.28
CA PRO A 580 -26.50 -17.55 24.70
C PRO A 580 -27.37 -17.28 23.45
N VAL A 581 -27.36 -18.25 22.54
CA VAL A 581 -27.94 -18.21 21.19
C VAL A 581 -29.47 -18.34 21.19
N GLN A 582 -30.18 -17.40 20.58
CA GLN A 582 -31.61 -17.53 20.24
C GLN A 582 -31.82 -18.06 18.81
N PRO A 583 -32.91 -18.81 18.52
CA PRO A 583 -33.19 -19.37 17.20
C PRO A 583 -33.84 -18.34 16.25
N LEU A 584 -33.43 -18.37 14.97
CA LEU A 584 -33.84 -17.44 13.90
C LEU A 584 -35.19 -17.78 13.25
N PRO A 585 -36.01 -16.76 12.89
CA PRO A 585 -36.91 -16.80 11.72
C PRO A 585 -36.44 -15.84 10.60
N GLY A 586 -36.77 -16.19 9.34
CA GLY A 586 -36.12 -15.68 8.12
C GLY A 586 -36.68 -14.44 7.41
N LEU A 587 -36.01 -14.12 6.28
CA LEU A 587 -36.30 -13.17 5.18
C LEU A 587 -36.30 -11.64 5.47
N ILE A 588 -35.13 -11.06 5.15
CA ILE A 588 -34.66 -9.69 4.80
C ILE A 588 -35.65 -8.49 4.78
N GLU A 589 -35.30 -7.44 5.53
CA GLU A 589 -35.08 -6.04 5.06
C GLU A 589 -34.05 -5.29 5.95
N VAL A 590 -33.39 -4.28 5.37
CA VAL A 590 -32.06 -3.67 5.69
C VAL A 590 -32.25 -2.23 6.25
N PRO A 591 -31.27 -1.46 6.81
CA PRO A 591 -30.17 -1.66 7.79
C PRO A 591 -30.22 -0.66 8.98
N GLY A 592 -29.33 -0.82 9.97
CA GLY A 592 -28.89 0.28 10.86
C GLY A 592 -28.52 -0.19 12.27
N GLN A 593 -27.24 -0.51 12.49
CA GLN A 593 -26.31 0.25 13.35
C GLN A 593 -26.60 0.11 14.87
N THR A 594 -25.62 -0.25 15.72
CA THR A 594 -24.30 0.40 15.82
C THR A 594 -23.21 -0.53 16.37
N ASP A 595 -22.04 -0.43 15.74
CA ASP A 595 -20.73 -0.93 16.16
C ASP A 595 -20.16 -0.19 17.39
N GLU A 596 -19.26 -0.87 18.11
CA GLU A 596 -18.48 -0.33 19.23
C GLU A 596 -17.43 0.72 18.84
N VAL A 597 -17.07 1.52 19.85
CA VAL A 597 -16.55 2.90 19.82
C VAL A 597 -15.02 2.99 19.82
N PRO A 598 -14.38 3.84 18.99
CA PRO A 598 -12.95 4.12 19.07
C PRO A 598 -12.60 5.18 20.12
N ALA A 599 -11.35 5.14 20.61
CA ALA A 599 -10.77 5.93 21.71
C ALA A 599 -11.33 7.36 21.90
N GLN A 600 -11.88 7.64 23.09
CA GLN A 600 -12.69 8.81 23.39
C GLN A 600 -11.86 10.07 23.72
N PHE A 601 -11.95 11.10 22.88
CA PHE A 601 -11.79 12.49 23.34
C PHE A 601 -13.00 12.84 24.20
N THR A 602 -12.77 13.32 25.43
CA THR A 602 -13.86 13.81 26.28
C THR A 602 -14.03 15.31 26.07
N PRO A 603 -15.19 15.78 25.58
CA PRO A 603 -15.49 17.19 25.46
C PRO A 603 -15.35 17.92 26.80
N ILE A 604 -14.88 19.17 26.76
CA ILE A 604 -14.73 20.02 27.94
C ILE A 604 -16.09 20.13 28.67
N PRO A 605 -16.17 19.69 29.95
CA PRO A 605 -17.42 19.73 30.70
C PRO A 605 -18.03 21.13 30.76
N GLY A 606 -19.33 21.25 30.45
CA GLY A 606 -20.05 22.52 30.48
C GLY A 606 -19.89 23.41 29.24
N VAL A 607 -19.04 23.04 28.28
CA VAL A 607 -18.88 23.75 27.00
C VAL A 607 -19.53 22.95 25.86
N PRO A 608 -20.60 23.48 25.22
CA PRO A 608 -21.24 22.80 24.10
C PRO A 608 -20.32 22.62 22.90
N ILE A 609 -20.32 21.42 22.30
CA ILE A 609 -19.52 21.13 21.08
C ILE A 609 -20.07 21.88 19.87
N ASN A 610 -21.39 22.02 19.79
CA ASN A 610 -22.07 22.85 18.79
C ASN A 610 -22.88 23.91 19.54
N GLN A 611 -22.61 25.18 19.27
CA GLN A 611 -23.42 26.27 19.80
C GLN A 611 -23.69 27.34 18.76
N ILE A 612 -24.85 27.98 18.89
CA ILE A 612 -25.20 29.16 18.11
C ILE A 612 -25.44 30.31 19.08
N LEU A 613 -24.62 31.35 18.95
CA LEU A 613 -24.86 32.65 19.56
C LEU A 613 -25.89 33.38 18.71
N TYR A 614 -27.11 33.50 19.22
CA TYR A 614 -28.18 34.14 18.46
C TYR A 614 -28.71 35.38 19.14
N GLY A 615 -29.19 36.31 18.35
CA GLY A 615 -29.91 37.46 18.85
C GLY A 615 -29.91 38.60 17.85
N PRO A 616 -30.48 39.74 18.24
CA PRO A 616 -30.60 40.90 17.39
C PRO A 616 -29.25 41.48 16.98
N PRO A 617 -29.17 42.25 15.88
CA PRO A 617 -27.92 42.86 15.45
C PRO A 617 -27.38 43.85 16.48
N GLY A 618 -26.05 43.94 16.58
CA GLY A 618 -25.39 44.89 17.49
C GLY A 618 -25.34 44.49 18.96
N THR A 619 -25.63 43.23 19.33
CA THR A 619 -25.55 42.74 20.72
C THR A 619 -24.19 42.18 21.12
N GLY A 620 -23.17 42.34 20.27
CA GLY A 620 -21.81 41.86 20.58
C GLY A 620 -21.59 40.36 20.39
N LYS A 621 -22.39 39.68 19.57
CA LYS A 621 -22.20 38.26 19.22
C LYS A 621 -20.75 37.96 18.80
N THR A 622 -20.19 38.72 17.86
CA THR A 622 -18.80 38.59 17.40
C THR A 622 -17.78 38.80 18.53
N TYR A 623 -18.10 39.62 19.52
CA TYR A 623 -17.25 39.78 20.71
C TYR A 623 -17.28 38.54 21.60
N ARG A 624 -18.48 38.00 21.85
CA ARG A 624 -18.66 36.79 22.65
C ARG A 624 -18.06 35.54 21.98
N VAL A 625 -18.02 35.48 20.65
CA VAL A 625 -17.35 34.39 19.90
C VAL A 625 -15.88 34.23 20.32
N VAL A 626 -15.16 35.33 20.56
CA VAL A 626 -13.75 35.28 20.98
C VAL A 626 -13.62 34.59 22.34
N ASP A 627 -14.45 34.98 23.30
CA ASP A 627 -14.43 34.42 24.65
C ASP A 627 -14.88 32.95 24.66
N GLU A 628 -15.88 32.60 23.85
CA GLU A 628 -16.33 31.22 23.67
C GLU A 628 -15.24 30.34 23.02
N ALA A 629 -14.50 30.85 22.04
CA ALA A 629 -13.37 30.12 21.43
C ALA A 629 -12.22 29.91 22.43
N LEU A 630 -11.91 30.93 23.26
CA LEU A 630 -10.92 30.81 24.32
C LEU A 630 -11.37 29.87 25.45
N SER A 631 -12.67 29.77 25.73
CA SER A 631 -13.18 28.80 26.70
C SER A 631 -12.86 27.35 26.32
N VAL A 632 -12.69 27.09 25.02
CA VAL A 632 -12.30 25.80 24.45
C VAL A 632 -10.77 25.66 24.37
N LEU A 633 -10.09 26.68 23.84
CA LEU A 633 -8.68 26.58 23.45
C LEU A 633 -7.69 26.99 24.54
N ASP A 634 -8.08 27.93 25.41
CA ASP A 634 -7.23 28.47 26.48
C ASP A 634 -8.07 29.03 27.66
N PRO A 635 -8.80 28.15 28.39
CA PRO A 635 -9.69 28.58 29.47
C PRO A 635 -8.93 29.23 30.64
N ALA A 636 -7.65 28.88 30.82
CA ALA A 636 -6.78 29.49 31.82
C ALA A 636 -6.51 30.97 31.49
N PHE A 637 -6.21 31.29 30.22
CA PHE A 637 -5.98 32.65 29.77
C PHE A 637 -7.25 33.51 29.87
N LEU A 638 -8.41 32.96 29.50
CA LEU A 638 -9.71 33.61 29.64
C LEU A 638 -9.99 34.00 31.10
N LYS A 639 -9.76 33.08 32.04
CA LYS A 639 -9.95 33.32 33.47
C LYS A 639 -8.98 34.36 34.04
N ALA A 640 -7.75 34.43 33.52
CA ALA A 640 -6.73 35.37 33.97
C ALA A 640 -6.99 36.82 33.52
N HIS A 641 -7.80 37.03 32.47
CA HIS A 641 -8.08 38.35 31.91
C HIS A 641 -9.58 38.63 31.87
N PRO A 642 -10.27 38.79 33.03
CA PRO A 642 -11.71 39.04 33.06
C PRO A 642 -12.06 40.48 32.63
N GLY A 643 -13.35 40.72 32.39
CA GLY A 643 -13.89 42.08 32.18
C GLY A 643 -13.47 42.76 30.87
N ALA A 644 -13.78 44.04 30.76
CA ALA A 644 -13.54 44.86 29.57
C ALA A 644 -12.04 45.15 29.33
N GLU A 645 -11.25 45.32 30.40
CA GLU A 645 -9.81 45.65 30.30
C GLU A 645 -8.98 44.48 29.73
N GLY A 646 -9.35 43.23 30.07
CA GLY A 646 -8.71 42.04 29.53
C GLY A 646 -9.00 41.77 28.05
N ARG A 647 -9.96 42.48 27.43
CA ARG A 647 -10.45 42.22 26.07
C ARG A 647 -9.36 42.26 25.02
N ALA A 648 -8.51 43.29 25.05
CA ALA A 648 -7.44 43.45 24.06
C ALA A 648 -6.46 42.27 24.12
N ALA A 649 -6.12 41.82 25.34
CA ALA A 649 -5.27 40.65 25.56
C ALA A 649 -5.95 39.36 25.09
N ARG A 650 -7.24 39.17 25.38
CA ARG A 650 -8.02 38.01 24.90
C ARG A 650 -8.10 37.98 23.37
N LYS A 651 -8.34 39.14 22.73
CA LYS A 651 -8.33 39.23 21.28
C LYS A 651 -6.95 38.90 20.69
N GLY A 652 -5.88 39.44 21.28
CA GLY A 652 -4.51 39.10 20.86
C GLY A 652 -4.18 37.61 21.02
N ARG A 653 -4.63 36.97 22.09
CA ARG A 653 -4.47 35.51 22.28
C ARG A 653 -5.27 34.71 21.27
N TYR A 654 -6.49 35.13 20.98
CA TYR A 654 -7.31 34.55 19.94
C TYR A 654 -6.63 34.66 18.56
N ASP A 655 -6.09 35.82 18.21
CA ASP A 655 -5.39 36.04 16.94
C ASP A 655 -4.15 35.13 16.81
N GLN A 656 -3.38 34.92 17.90
CA GLN A 656 -2.29 33.95 17.91
C GLN A 656 -2.76 32.50 17.66
N LEU A 657 -3.91 32.11 18.20
CA LEU A 657 -4.48 30.77 18.00
C LEU A 657 -5.00 30.59 16.57
N VAL A 658 -5.49 31.65 15.94
CA VAL A 658 -5.81 31.69 14.51
C VAL A 658 -4.55 31.46 13.67
N GLU A 659 -3.45 32.18 13.97
CA GLU A 659 -2.16 32.01 13.27
C GLU A 659 -1.56 30.61 13.43
N GLN A 660 -1.78 29.97 14.59
CA GLN A 660 -1.39 28.58 14.86
C GLN A 660 -2.30 27.54 14.18
N GLY A 661 -3.34 27.98 13.46
CA GLY A 661 -4.28 27.09 12.77
C GLY A 661 -5.22 26.33 13.70
N ARG A 662 -5.51 26.85 14.91
CA ARG A 662 -6.42 26.25 15.92
C ARG A 662 -7.85 26.78 15.84
N VAL A 663 -8.07 27.81 15.02
CA VAL A 663 -9.37 28.42 14.76
C VAL A 663 -9.54 28.55 13.25
N SER A 664 -10.69 28.13 12.73
CA SER A 664 -11.12 28.40 11.35
C SER A 664 -12.34 29.31 11.37
N PHE A 665 -12.38 30.30 10.50
CA PHE A 665 -13.46 31.29 10.44
C PHE A 665 -14.07 31.34 9.04
N VAL A 666 -15.40 31.36 8.94
CA VAL A 666 -16.16 31.54 7.70
C VAL A 666 -17.45 32.30 7.95
N THR A 667 -17.92 33.05 6.97
CA THR A 667 -19.20 33.78 7.01
C THR A 667 -20.14 33.26 5.91
N PHE A 668 -21.39 32.95 6.24
CA PHE A 668 -22.38 32.49 5.26
C PHE A 668 -23.09 33.67 4.58
N HIS A 669 -23.36 33.51 3.29
CA HIS A 669 -24.18 34.41 2.47
C HIS A 669 -25.13 33.60 1.57
N GLN A 670 -26.10 34.25 0.94
CA GLN A 670 -27.17 33.56 0.19
C GLN A 670 -26.66 32.67 -0.96
N SER A 671 -25.54 33.06 -1.59
CA SER A 671 -24.88 32.27 -2.64
C SER A 671 -23.84 31.27 -2.14
N PHE A 672 -23.58 31.19 -0.82
CA PHE A 672 -22.60 30.28 -0.25
C PHE A 672 -23.12 28.84 -0.36
N GLY A 673 -22.32 27.98 -0.99
CA GLY A 673 -22.74 26.65 -1.41
C GLY A 673 -22.02 25.50 -0.71
N TYR A 674 -22.39 24.29 -1.09
CA TYR A 674 -21.69 23.07 -0.69
C TYR A 674 -20.22 23.11 -1.16
N GLU A 675 -20.01 23.68 -2.35
CA GLU A 675 -18.75 23.72 -3.08
C GLU A 675 -17.66 24.56 -2.39
N ASP A 676 -18.06 25.57 -1.62
CA ASP A 676 -17.15 26.43 -0.88
C ASP A 676 -16.90 25.93 0.55
N PHE A 677 -17.89 25.25 1.11
CA PHE A 677 -17.87 24.85 2.51
C PHE A 677 -17.33 23.44 2.73
N ILE A 678 -17.73 22.48 1.90
CA ILE A 678 -17.35 21.07 1.99
C ILE A 678 -16.24 20.77 0.97
N GLU A 679 -16.55 20.73 -0.32
CA GLU A 679 -15.56 20.50 -1.39
C GLU A 679 -16.11 20.97 -2.73
N GLY A 680 -15.25 21.54 -3.58
CA GLY A 680 -15.67 22.12 -4.86
C GLY A 680 -14.56 22.17 -5.90
N ILE A 681 -14.94 22.12 -7.17
CA ILE A 681 -14.01 22.19 -8.30
C ILE A 681 -13.77 23.66 -8.65
N LYS A 682 -12.50 24.12 -8.59
CA LYS A 682 -12.10 25.52 -8.88
C LYS A 682 -11.13 25.59 -10.06
N PRO A 683 -11.22 26.64 -10.90
CA PRO A 683 -10.28 26.83 -11.99
C PRO A 683 -8.91 27.33 -11.50
N VAL A 684 -7.83 26.75 -12.01
CA VAL A 684 -6.42 27.08 -11.71
C VAL A 684 -5.63 27.23 -13.02
N MET A 685 -4.83 28.29 -13.15
CA MET A 685 -4.00 28.53 -14.33
C MET A 685 -2.64 27.81 -14.19
N ARG A 686 -2.34 26.86 -15.08
CA ARG A 686 -1.02 26.20 -15.18
C ARG A 686 -0.40 26.50 -16.54
N ALA A 687 0.82 27.02 -16.54
CA ALA A 687 1.56 27.38 -17.75
C ALA A 687 0.79 28.26 -18.77
N GLY A 688 -0.18 29.07 -18.32
CA GLY A 688 -1.00 29.94 -19.17
C GLY A 688 -2.30 29.33 -19.70
N GLN A 689 -2.63 28.08 -19.33
CA GLN A 689 -3.90 27.41 -19.67
C GLN A 689 -4.77 27.17 -18.42
N LEU A 690 -6.10 27.20 -18.63
CA LEU A 690 -7.13 27.01 -17.61
C LEU A 690 -7.32 25.51 -17.32
N SER A 691 -7.08 25.08 -16.08
CA SER A 691 -7.33 23.71 -15.58
C SER A 691 -8.33 23.74 -14.42
N TYR A 692 -9.04 22.66 -14.13
CA TYR A 692 -9.99 22.58 -13.01
C TYR A 692 -9.47 21.62 -11.95
N GLN A 693 -9.43 22.06 -10.69
CA GLN A 693 -8.91 21.27 -9.57
C GLN A 693 -9.94 21.18 -8.46
N LEU A 694 -10.06 20.00 -7.87
CA LEU A 694 -10.89 19.80 -6.69
C LEU A 694 -10.18 20.39 -5.47
N HIS A 695 -10.89 21.19 -4.67
CA HIS A 695 -10.37 21.80 -3.45
C HIS A 695 -11.25 21.47 -2.24
N ASP A 696 -10.60 21.25 -1.10
CA ASP A 696 -11.27 21.17 0.19
C ASP A 696 -11.83 22.52 0.62
N GLY A 697 -13.11 22.52 1.00
CA GLY A 697 -13.77 23.65 1.64
C GLY A 697 -13.39 23.80 3.11
N VAL A 698 -13.84 24.90 3.71
CA VAL A 698 -13.44 25.31 5.08
C VAL A 698 -13.79 24.27 6.14
N PHE A 699 -14.93 23.58 6.00
CA PHE A 699 -15.36 22.54 6.94
C PHE A 699 -14.42 21.35 6.94
N LEU A 700 -14.03 20.85 5.76
CA LEU A 700 -13.12 19.73 5.60
C LEU A 700 -11.71 20.05 6.13
N ASN A 701 -11.24 21.28 5.91
CA ASN A 701 -10.00 21.76 6.50
C ASN A 701 -10.07 21.84 8.03
N ALA A 702 -11.19 22.30 8.59
CA ALA A 702 -11.41 22.35 10.04
C ALA A 702 -11.53 20.94 10.66
N VAL A 703 -12.20 20.01 9.97
CA VAL A 703 -12.26 18.59 10.36
C VAL A 703 -10.84 18.03 10.42
N ARG A 704 -10.02 18.23 9.39
CA ARG A 704 -8.62 17.80 9.38
C ARG A 704 -7.80 18.43 10.51
N ALA A 705 -7.94 19.74 10.74
CA ALA A 705 -7.24 20.45 11.81
C ALA A 705 -7.64 19.97 13.21
N ALA A 706 -8.91 19.56 13.40
CA ALA A 706 -9.40 18.93 14.62
C ALA A 706 -8.93 17.47 14.80
N GLY A 707 -8.21 16.91 13.83
CA GLY A 707 -7.85 15.50 13.80
C GLY A 707 -8.98 14.59 13.31
N GLY A 708 -9.85 15.06 12.43
CA GLY A 708 -10.86 14.23 11.81
C GLY A 708 -10.26 13.28 10.76
N PRO A 709 -10.78 12.05 10.62
CA PRO A 709 -10.32 11.09 9.62
C PRO A 709 -10.78 11.52 8.21
N LEU A 710 -10.01 12.40 7.56
CA LEU A 710 -10.28 12.90 6.20
C LEU A 710 -9.02 12.80 5.31
N ALA A 711 -9.09 12.02 4.23
CA ALA A 711 -8.00 11.89 3.26
C ALA A 711 -7.75 13.20 2.46
N PRO A 712 -6.53 13.51 1.99
CA PRO A 712 -6.23 14.70 1.18
C PRO A 712 -6.79 14.61 -0.26
N VAL A 713 -6.90 15.76 -0.97
CA VAL A 713 -7.38 15.86 -2.37
C VAL A 713 -6.20 15.73 -3.35
N GLU A 714 -6.35 14.90 -4.39
CA GLU A 714 -5.34 14.68 -5.43
C GLU A 714 -5.41 15.78 -6.53
N GLU A 715 -4.29 16.43 -6.88
CA GLU A 715 -4.24 17.43 -7.98
C GLU A 715 -3.92 16.77 -9.33
N GLU A 716 -4.78 16.98 -10.34
CA GLU A 716 -4.60 16.50 -11.71
C GLU A 716 -3.54 17.31 -12.49
N THR A 717 -2.43 16.69 -12.90
CA THR A 717 -1.53 17.18 -13.98
C THR A 717 -1.56 16.17 -15.12
N GLU A 718 -1.90 16.61 -16.34
CA GLU A 718 -1.92 15.76 -17.53
C GLU A 718 -0.51 15.34 -17.99
N THR A 719 -0.20 14.05 -17.84
CA THR A 719 0.71 13.24 -18.68
C THR A 719 0.29 11.77 -18.47
N PRO A 720 0.38 10.88 -19.48
CA PRO A 720 -0.45 9.67 -19.51
C PRO A 720 0.11 8.52 -18.64
N ALA A 721 -0.85 7.82 -18.00
CA ALA A 721 -0.79 6.49 -17.37
C ALA A 721 -0.23 6.35 -15.92
N ALA A 722 -1.14 6.22 -14.94
CA ALA A 722 -1.32 5.08 -14.01
C ALA A 722 -2.08 5.50 -12.71
N PRO A 723 -2.84 4.60 -12.05
CA PRO A 723 -3.93 4.94 -11.12
C PRO A 723 -3.53 5.05 -9.64
N ALA A 724 -4.31 5.87 -8.92
CA ALA A 724 -4.64 5.91 -7.48
C ALA A 724 -3.72 5.18 -6.48
N SER A 725 -3.15 5.93 -5.52
CA SER A 725 -2.45 5.39 -4.34
C SER A 725 -3.12 5.83 -3.03
N VAL A 726 -3.75 4.86 -2.38
CA VAL A 726 -4.29 4.82 -1.01
C VAL A 726 -3.28 5.33 0.02
N PRO A 727 -3.68 6.02 1.12
CA PRO A 727 -2.75 6.36 2.20
C PRO A 727 -2.32 5.08 2.92
N ALA A 728 -1.04 4.71 2.78
CA ALA A 728 -0.48 3.52 3.41
C ALA A 728 -0.36 3.69 4.94
N SER A 729 -1.38 3.21 5.66
CA SER A 729 -1.18 2.65 7.00
C SER A 729 -0.19 1.47 6.91
N VAL A 730 0.52 1.19 8.00
CA VAL A 730 1.35 -0.02 8.07
C VAL A 730 0.45 -1.20 7.76
N ARG A 731 0.78 -1.94 6.70
CA ARG A 731 0.07 -3.16 6.38
C ARG A 731 0.31 -4.11 7.56
N THR A 732 -0.73 -4.53 8.27
CA THR A 732 -0.60 -5.39 9.47
C THR A 732 -0.09 -6.78 9.09
N ASP A 733 -0.40 -7.25 7.87
CA ASP A 733 0.24 -8.38 7.17
C ASP A 733 1.47 -7.97 6.31
N GLY A 734 1.97 -6.76 6.54
CA GLY A 734 3.12 -6.16 5.88
C GLY A 734 4.41 -6.94 6.11
N GLN A 735 5.38 -6.79 5.22
CA GLN A 735 6.72 -7.33 5.44
C GLN A 735 7.60 -6.29 6.14
N VAL A 736 8.55 -6.77 6.94
CA VAL A 736 9.63 -5.94 7.47
C VAL A 736 10.86 -6.11 6.60
N TRP A 737 11.33 -5.01 6.05
CA TRP A 737 12.53 -4.89 5.24
C TRP A 737 13.63 -4.22 6.03
N ARG A 738 14.88 -4.51 5.66
CA ARG A 738 16.06 -3.84 6.21
C ARG A 738 16.97 -3.42 5.07
N ILE A 739 17.40 -2.16 5.07
CA ILE A 739 18.21 -1.54 4.01
C ILE A 739 19.42 -0.78 4.57
N TYR A 740 20.54 -0.73 3.83
CA TYR A 740 21.61 0.26 4.03
C TYR A 740 21.56 1.29 2.89
N ILE A 741 21.66 2.58 3.21
CA ILE A 741 21.86 3.67 2.24
C ILE A 741 23.27 4.19 2.47
N ASP A 742 24.13 4.07 1.45
CA ASP A 742 25.54 4.47 1.52
C ASP A 742 26.37 3.73 2.57
N GLY A 743 26.04 2.44 2.78
CA GLY A 743 26.77 1.56 3.68
C GLY A 743 26.61 1.96 5.16
N THR A 744 27.73 1.87 5.90
CA THR A 744 27.79 2.12 7.37
C THR A 744 28.61 3.35 7.71
N VAL A 745 28.84 4.25 6.75
CA VAL A 745 29.64 5.45 7.01
C VAL A 745 28.94 6.37 8.02
N PRO A 746 29.69 7.03 8.93
CA PRO A 746 29.10 7.86 9.99
C PRO A 746 28.31 9.05 9.44
N VAL A 747 28.82 9.70 8.39
CA VAL A 747 28.18 10.83 7.72
C VAL A 747 27.92 10.44 6.27
N SER A 748 26.68 10.56 5.80
CA SER A 748 26.32 10.29 4.41
C SER A 748 25.30 11.31 3.90
N HIS A 749 25.74 12.16 2.99
CA HIS A 749 24.88 13.16 2.35
C HIS A 749 23.74 12.52 1.55
N VAL A 750 23.95 11.33 0.97
CA VAL A 750 22.92 10.57 0.24
C VAL A 750 21.84 10.09 1.21
N ARG A 751 22.24 9.56 2.36
CA ARG A 751 21.32 9.10 3.40
C ARG A 751 20.51 10.27 3.97
N ASP A 752 21.17 11.36 4.34
CA ASP A 752 20.51 12.52 4.93
C ASP A 752 19.52 13.17 3.94
N ARG A 753 19.90 13.27 2.66
CA ARG A 753 19.03 13.80 1.62
C ARG A 753 17.84 12.88 1.34
N SER A 754 18.05 11.55 1.38
CA SER A 754 16.96 10.57 1.22
C SER A 754 15.96 10.63 2.37
N LEU A 755 16.44 10.79 3.61
CA LEU A 755 15.59 11.01 4.78
C LEU A 755 14.75 12.28 4.64
N ALA A 756 15.37 13.40 4.24
CA ALA A 756 14.70 14.70 4.09
C ALA A 756 13.62 14.71 3.00
N ARG A 757 13.77 13.92 1.93
CA ARG A 757 12.79 13.78 0.85
C ARG A 757 11.75 12.69 1.10
N SER A 758 11.74 12.09 2.29
CA SER A 758 10.84 10.98 2.64
C SER A 758 10.92 9.84 1.61
N GLU A 759 12.13 9.35 1.36
CA GLU A 759 12.39 8.25 0.43
C GLU A 759 13.52 7.32 0.89
N ILE A 760 13.52 6.09 0.38
CA ILE A 760 14.67 5.18 0.44
C ILE A 760 15.27 5.02 -0.94
N ARG A 761 16.60 4.99 -1.01
CA ARG A 761 17.31 4.83 -2.27
C ARG A 761 18.23 3.62 -2.25
N MET A 762 18.31 2.90 -3.37
CA MET A 762 19.25 1.82 -3.57
C MET A 762 20.39 2.27 -4.47
N GLY A 763 21.62 2.03 -4.00
CA GLY A 763 22.84 2.22 -4.78
C GLY A 763 22.92 1.26 -5.97
N SER A 764 23.61 1.70 -7.02
CA SER A 764 24.01 0.94 -8.22
C SER A 764 25.41 0.31 -8.08
N TYR A 765 26.11 0.62 -6.98
CA TYR A 765 27.41 0.08 -6.53
C TYR A 765 28.55 0.41 -7.50
N GLY A 766 28.71 1.69 -7.79
CA GLY A 766 29.76 2.19 -8.68
C GLY A 766 29.51 1.93 -10.17
N LYS A 767 28.33 1.44 -10.55
CA LYS A 767 27.87 1.35 -11.94
C LYS A 767 26.88 2.48 -12.23
N PRO A 768 26.80 2.99 -13.47
CA PRO A 768 25.77 3.95 -13.83
C PRO A 768 24.37 3.41 -13.54
N PRO A 769 23.50 4.18 -12.86
CA PRO A 769 22.14 3.75 -12.57
C PRO A 769 21.37 3.44 -13.87
N ARG A 770 20.83 2.23 -13.99
CA ARG A 770 20.05 1.77 -15.15
C ARG A 770 18.60 1.58 -14.74
N ASP A 771 17.65 2.21 -15.43
CA ASP A 771 16.23 2.00 -15.15
C ASP A 771 15.84 0.51 -15.21
N LEU A 772 15.28 0.02 -14.11
CA LEU A 772 14.85 -1.36 -13.94
C LEU A 772 13.41 -1.59 -14.40
N THR A 773 12.62 -0.54 -14.69
CA THR A 773 11.16 -0.61 -14.94
C THR A 773 10.80 -1.58 -16.06
N GLY A 774 11.62 -1.64 -17.12
CA GLY A 774 11.38 -2.46 -18.32
C GLY A 774 12.24 -3.72 -18.46
N LEU A 775 12.94 -4.15 -17.40
CA LEU A 775 13.82 -5.32 -17.46
C LEU A 775 13.08 -6.62 -17.12
N ASP A 776 13.50 -7.70 -17.78
CA ASP A 776 12.98 -9.03 -17.47
C ASP A 776 13.45 -9.51 -16.11
N VAL A 777 12.65 -10.40 -15.50
CA VAL A 777 12.92 -11.00 -14.18
C VAL A 777 14.28 -11.68 -14.15
N GLU A 778 14.74 -12.19 -15.29
CA GLU A 778 16.00 -12.90 -15.40
C GLU A 778 17.21 -11.97 -15.61
N GLU A 779 16.98 -10.72 -16.03
CA GLU A 779 18.01 -9.66 -16.10
C GLU A 779 18.22 -8.97 -14.75
N LEU A 780 17.26 -9.13 -13.82
CA LEU A 780 17.28 -8.50 -12.51
C LEU A 780 17.96 -9.42 -11.50
N SER A 781 18.91 -8.87 -10.74
CA SER A 781 19.40 -9.58 -9.54
C SER A 781 18.26 -9.78 -8.54
N GLY A 782 18.34 -10.84 -7.72
CA GLY A 782 17.33 -11.10 -6.68
C GLY A 782 17.06 -9.88 -5.79
N ARG A 783 18.07 -9.03 -5.55
CA ARG A 783 17.90 -7.81 -4.77
C ARG A 783 17.17 -6.69 -5.50
N GLN A 784 17.41 -6.53 -6.79
CA GLN A 784 16.66 -5.61 -7.64
C GLN A 784 15.20 -6.04 -7.73
N LEU A 785 14.92 -7.33 -7.84
CA LEU A 785 13.56 -7.89 -7.77
C LEU A 785 12.90 -7.61 -6.42
N LEU A 786 13.62 -7.77 -5.31
CA LEU A 786 13.08 -7.49 -3.98
C LEU A 786 12.68 -6.01 -3.83
N PHE A 787 13.52 -5.08 -4.27
CA PHE A 787 13.23 -3.65 -4.17
C PHE A 787 12.21 -3.18 -5.20
N LYS A 788 12.26 -3.68 -6.44
CA LYS A 788 11.36 -3.27 -7.52
C LYS A 788 9.96 -3.88 -7.37
N ASP A 789 9.87 -5.19 -7.13
CA ASP A 789 8.61 -5.94 -7.30
C ASP A 789 8.08 -6.54 -5.99
N SER A 790 8.92 -6.85 -5.01
CA SER A 790 8.49 -7.53 -3.78
C SER A 790 8.13 -6.57 -2.63
N MET A 791 8.88 -5.47 -2.49
CA MET A 791 8.59 -4.43 -1.52
C MET A 791 7.35 -3.65 -1.95
N ARG A 792 6.37 -3.54 -1.06
CA ARG A 792 5.05 -2.96 -1.35
C ARG A 792 4.78 -1.76 -0.46
N GLU A 793 3.87 -0.93 -0.91
CA GLU A 793 3.28 0.11 -0.08
C GLU A 793 2.66 -0.53 1.18
N GLY A 794 2.86 0.13 2.32
CA GLY A 794 2.50 -0.36 3.65
C GLY A 794 3.50 -1.31 4.30
N ASP A 795 4.56 -1.77 3.61
CA ASP A 795 5.64 -2.55 4.25
C ASP A 795 6.53 -1.65 5.13
N LEU A 796 7.09 -2.20 6.21
CA LEU A 796 8.01 -1.50 7.12
C LEU A 796 9.45 -1.63 6.64
N VAL A 797 10.26 -0.58 6.72
CA VAL A 797 11.68 -0.57 6.39
C VAL A 797 12.53 -0.07 7.56
N LEU A 798 13.59 -0.83 7.87
CA LEU A 798 14.61 -0.50 8.86
C LEU A 798 15.87 -0.03 8.13
N LEU A 799 16.26 1.22 8.33
CA LEU A 799 17.54 1.75 7.86
C LEU A 799 18.63 1.33 8.84
N ALA A 800 19.50 0.42 8.41
CA ALA A 800 20.65 0.00 9.19
C ALA A 800 21.83 0.95 8.96
N THR A 801 22.54 1.28 10.05
CA THR A 801 23.80 2.06 10.04
C THR A 801 25.00 1.21 10.46
N GLY A 802 24.75 -0.03 10.87
CA GLY A 802 25.75 -1.05 11.19
C GLY A 802 25.10 -2.42 11.37
N ALA A 803 25.92 -3.47 11.51
CA ALA A 803 25.44 -4.85 11.66
C ALA A 803 24.51 -5.04 12.88
N ASP A 804 24.73 -4.25 13.93
CA ASP A 804 23.90 -4.22 15.14
C ASP A 804 23.28 -2.84 15.38
N ARG A 805 23.11 -2.01 14.35
CA ARG A 805 22.64 -0.62 14.52
C ARG A 805 21.49 -0.26 13.58
N ILE A 806 20.42 0.30 14.15
CA ILE A 806 19.26 0.84 13.44
C ILE A 806 19.31 2.36 13.54
N GLY A 807 19.40 3.03 12.38
CA GLY A 807 19.48 4.48 12.25
C GLY A 807 18.15 5.17 11.92
N ALA A 808 17.21 4.46 11.29
CA ALA A 808 15.87 4.96 11.04
C ALA A 808 14.87 3.82 10.81
N VAL A 809 13.59 4.14 10.97
CA VAL A 809 12.47 3.22 10.73
C VAL A 809 11.41 3.99 9.95
N GLY A 810 10.87 3.38 8.89
CA GLY A 810 9.87 4.03 8.03
C GLY A 810 8.95 3.03 7.35
N ILE A 811 7.93 3.54 6.67
CA ILE A 811 6.92 2.76 5.96
C ILE A 811 7.00 3.11 4.49
N VAL A 812 7.01 2.11 3.62
CA VAL A 812 6.99 2.33 2.17
C VAL A 812 5.63 2.90 1.76
N THR A 813 5.62 4.07 1.12
CA THR A 813 4.40 4.82 0.75
C THR A 813 4.26 5.05 -0.75
N GLY A 814 5.18 4.54 -1.57
CA GLY A 814 5.08 4.66 -3.01
C GLY A 814 5.72 3.51 -3.79
N PRO A 815 5.42 3.42 -5.09
CA PRO A 815 5.97 2.39 -5.95
C PRO A 815 7.46 2.64 -6.22
N TYR A 816 8.13 1.65 -6.81
CA TYR A 816 9.47 1.83 -7.34
C TYR A 816 9.45 2.93 -8.41
N ARG A 817 10.38 3.88 -8.31
CA ARG A 817 10.64 4.89 -9.34
C ARG A 817 12.12 4.92 -9.67
N PHE A 818 12.41 5.28 -10.91
CA PHE A 818 13.75 5.60 -11.37
C PHE A 818 13.89 7.11 -11.51
N ASP A 819 14.70 7.71 -10.65
CA ASP A 819 14.93 9.15 -10.58
C ASP A 819 16.44 9.47 -10.65
N PRO A 820 17.01 9.53 -11.86
CA PRO A 820 18.41 9.87 -12.06
C PRO A 820 18.68 11.38 -12.09
N HIS A 821 17.64 12.22 -12.21
CA HIS A 821 17.78 13.67 -12.48
C HIS A 821 17.18 14.59 -11.40
N GLY A 822 16.64 14.03 -10.31
CA GLY A 822 15.92 14.82 -9.30
C GLY A 822 16.80 15.68 -8.39
N ASP A 823 17.96 15.20 -7.94
CA ASP A 823 18.91 15.95 -7.11
C ASP A 823 20.35 15.47 -7.43
N PRO A 824 21.31 16.39 -7.65
CA PRO A 824 22.69 16.06 -7.99
C PRO A 824 23.37 15.04 -7.06
N VAL A 825 22.96 15.00 -5.78
CA VAL A 825 23.47 14.04 -4.79
C VAL A 825 23.15 12.59 -5.17
N PHE A 826 22.10 12.33 -5.95
CA PHE A 826 21.64 10.99 -6.30
C PHE A 826 22.00 10.54 -7.72
N THR A 827 22.33 11.50 -8.59
CA THR A 827 22.50 11.29 -10.04
C THR A 827 23.55 10.24 -10.40
N LEU A 828 24.55 10.01 -9.53
CA LEU A 828 25.68 9.13 -9.83
C LEU A 828 25.48 7.66 -9.41
N ASP A 829 24.74 7.36 -8.33
CA ASP A 829 24.69 5.98 -7.80
C ASP A 829 23.32 5.61 -7.16
N TYR A 830 22.44 6.56 -6.82
CA TYR A 830 21.23 6.29 -6.02
C TYR A 830 19.93 6.68 -6.73
N ALA A 831 19.80 6.32 -8.01
CA ALA A 831 18.62 6.67 -8.81
C ALA A 831 17.39 5.78 -8.55
N HIS A 832 17.55 4.64 -7.88
CA HIS A 832 16.44 3.73 -7.57
C HIS A 832 15.76 4.15 -6.27
N THR A 833 14.55 4.71 -6.35
CA THR A 833 13.88 5.30 -5.19
C THR A 833 12.50 4.69 -4.94
N ARG A 834 12.08 4.73 -3.67
CA ARG A 834 10.72 4.51 -3.21
C ARG A 834 10.38 5.54 -2.16
N SER A 835 9.17 6.09 -2.22
CA SER A 835 8.68 6.97 -1.17
C SER A 835 8.53 6.19 0.14
N VAL A 836 8.97 6.80 1.24
CA VAL A 836 8.91 6.25 2.59
C VAL A 836 8.50 7.32 3.57
N ARG A 837 7.46 7.05 4.36
CA ARG A 837 7.14 7.84 5.57
C ARG A 837 8.03 7.37 6.71
N TRP A 838 9.03 8.16 7.07
CA TRP A 838 9.88 7.84 8.22
C TRP A 838 9.11 8.04 9.52
N LEU A 839 9.07 6.98 10.34
CA LEU A 839 8.45 6.99 11.67
C LEU A 839 9.41 7.55 12.71
N ALA A 840 10.69 7.25 12.56
CA ALA A 840 11.76 7.82 13.37
C ALA A 840 13.07 7.80 12.59
N THR A 841 13.85 8.87 12.75
CA THR A 841 15.17 9.05 12.12
C THR A 841 16.18 9.48 13.18
N GLY A 842 17.49 9.35 12.90
CA GLY A 842 18.55 9.73 13.85
C GLY A 842 18.65 8.78 15.06
N LEU A 843 18.23 7.53 14.89
CA LEU A 843 18.26 6.52 15.94
C LEU A 843 19.67 5.95 16.12
N ASP A 844 19.96 5.48 17.34
CA ASP A 844 21.17 4.70 17.63
C ASP A 844 20.82 3.46 18.46
N LEU A 845 19.97 2.59 17.88
CA LEU A 845 19.43 1.42 18.57
C LEU A 845 20.21 0.14 18.23
N GLY A 846 20.50 -0.66 19.25
CA GLY A 846 21.14 -1.97 19.13
C GLY A 846 20.19 -3.03 18.56
N ALA A 847 20.37 -3.48 17.31
CA ALA A 847 19.43 -4.36 16.63
C ALA A 847 19.16 -5.68 17.38
N THR A 848 20.20 -6.28 17.97
CA THR A 848 20.12 -7.53 18.73
C THR A 848 19.42 -7.30 20.07
N ALA A 849 19.76 -6.21 20.77
CA ALA A 849 19.13 -5.87 22.04
C ALA A 849 17.64 -5.52 21.86
N THR A 850 17.28 -4.86 20.76
CA THR A 850 15.92 -4.35 20.56
C THR A 850 15.03 -5.34 19.81
N LEU A 851 15.52 -5.96 18.73
CA LEU A 851 14.72 -6.87 17.90
C LEU A 851 15.01 -8.35 18.14
N GLY A 852 16.03 -8.68 18.94
CA GLY A 852 16.51 -10.05 19.12
C GLY A 852 17.22 -10.60 17.88
N LYS A 853 17.62 -9.74 16.94
CA LYS A 853 18.25 -10.14 15.65
C LYS A 853 19.40 -9.22 15.28
N SER A 854 20.50 -9.79 14.81
CA SER A 854 21.58 -9.06 14.14
C SER A 854 21.38 -9.05 12.62
N PHE A 855 21.94 -8.05 11.95
CA PHE A 855 21.83 -7.90 10.50
C PHE A 855 23.09 -8.39 9.79
N SER A 856 22.88 -9.16 8.72
CA SER A 856 23.94 -9.64 7.83
C SER A 856 24.38 -8.56 6.82
N ARG A 857 25.51 -8.78 6.15
CA ARG A 857 26.12 -7.84 5.19
C ARG A 857 25.27 -7.41 3.97
N PRO A 858 24.32 -8.19 3.39
CA PRO A 858 23.60 -7.79 2.17
C PRO A 858 22.85 -6.47 2.34
N THR A 859 22.85 -5.59 1.36
CA THR A 859 22.37 -4.22 1.53
C THR A 859 20.83 -4.06 1.56
N LEU A 860 20.05 -5.07 1.14
CA LEU A 860 18.58 -5.16 1.33
C LEU A 860 18.20 -6.60 1.66
N GLN A 861 17.36 -6.81 2.67
CA GLN A 861 16.78 -8.13 2.96
C GLN A 861 15.42 -8.03 3.67
N ARG A 862 14.64 -9.10 3.59
CA ARG A 862 13.45 -9.32 4.44
C ARG A 862 13.88 -9.81 5.82
N VAL A 863 13.25 -9.30 6.87
CA VAL A 863 13.45 -9.75 8.25
C VAL A 863 12.43 -10.83 8.58
N ALA A 864 12.86 -12.10 8.61
CA ALA A 864 11.97 -13.22 8.87
C ALA A 864 11.44 -13.23 10.31
N GLY A 865 10.20 -13.71 10.51
CA GLY A 865 9.62 -13.95 11.85
C GLY A 865 9.30 -12.70 12.66
N LEU A 866 9.22 -11.53 12.02
CA LEU A 866 8.83 -10.27 12.63
C LEU A 866 7.76 -9.59 11.78
N SER A 867 6.63 -9.27 12.39
CA SER A 867 5.62 -8.39 11.77
C SER A 867 5.99 -6.92 12.00
N PRO A 868 5.51 -6.00 11.14
CA PRO A 868 5.65 -4.57 11.36
C PRO A 868 5.19 -4.16 12.76
N THR A 869 4.06 -4.70 13.24
CA THR A 869 3.51 -4.46 14.58
C THR A 869 4.47 -4.87 15.70
N GLN A 870 5.13 -6.02 15.58
CA GLN A 870 6.08 -6.52 16.58
C GLN A 870 7.36 -5.67 16.64
N VAL A 871 7.82 -5.20 15.48
CA VAL A 871 9.04 -4.38 15.37
C VAL A 871 8.80 -3.01 16.00
N LEU A 872 7.66 -2.39 15.70
CA LEU A 872 7.24 -1.13 16.33
C LEU A 872 7.12 -1.31 17.86
N ALA A 873 6.37 -2.32 18.32
CA ALA A 873 6.22 -2.57 19.76
C ALA A 873 7.56 -2.76 20.51
N ARG A 874 8.56 -3.40 19.88
CA ARG A 874 9.87 -3.67 20.48
C ARG A 874 10.82 -2.49 20.49
N LEU A 875 10.74 -1.61 19.49
CA LEU A 875 11.67 -0.51 19.38
C LEU A 875 11.40 0.59 20.40
N SER A 876 10.31 0.51 21.18
CA SER A 876 9.73 1.63 21.95
C SER A 876 9.49 2.89 21.12
N LEU A 877 9.91 2.88 19.85
CA LEU A 877 9.16 3.33 18.71
C LEU A 877 7.86 2.53 18.64
N GLU A 878 6.99 2.73 19.63
CA GLU A 878 5.62 3.01 19.23
C GLU A 878 5.75 3.89 17.97
N GLU A 879 5.03 3.58 16.89
CA GLU A 879 4.70 4.67 15.99
C GLU A 879 4.41 5.83 16.95
N SER A 880 5.18 6.93 16.89
CA SER A 880 4.48 8.20 16.99
C SER A 880 3.55 8.05 15.80
N PRO A 881 2.29 7.65 16.04
CA PRO A 881 1.37 7.55 14.94
C PRO A 881 1.21 9.03 14.53
N PRO A 882 0.70 9.37 13.35
CA PRO A 882 0.39 10.78 13.09
C PRO A 882 -0.56 11.27 14.19
N PRO A 883 -0.04 12.00 15.20
CA PRO A 883 -0.25 11.70 16.63
C PRO A 883 -0.81 10.29 16.99
N SER A 884 -0.97 9.93 18.27
CA SER A 884 -1.67 8.68 18.63
C SER A 884 -3.13 8.74 18.19
N GLY A 885 -3.44 8.18 17.01
CA GLY A 885 -4.60 8.68 16.26
C GLY A 885 -4.47 10.19 16.02
N PRO A 886 -5.48 10.86 15.46
CA PRO A 886 -5.59 12.27 15.80
C PRO A 886 -5.50 12.41 17.33
N VAL A 887 -4.45 13.05 17.86
CA VAL A 887 -4.60 13.71 19.15
C VAL A 887 -5.66 14.73 18.81
N MET A 888 -6.89 14.40 19.20
CA MET A 888 -8.09 15.19 19.03
C MET A 888 -7.82 16.47 19.83
N GLN A 889 -7.10 17.40 19.22
CA GLN A 889 -6.83 18.70 19.82
C GLN A 889 -8.05 19.56 19.54
N PRO A 890 -8.56 20.28 20.55
CA PRO A 890 -9.70 21.15 20.34
C PRO A 890 -9.39 22.12 19.22
N HIS A 891 -10.26 22.14 18.21
CA HIS A 891 -10.23 23.08 17.10
C HIS A 891 -11.58 23.76 17.02
N VAL A 892 -11.60 25.07 16.82
CA VAL A 892 -12.84 25.85 16.80
C VAL A 892 -13.13 26.30 15.37
N LEU A 893 -14.26 25.86 14.81
CA LEU A 893 -14.83 26.39 13.57
C LEU A 893 -15.91 27.42 13.90
N ILE A 894 -15.69 28.67 13.48
CA ILE A 894 -16.64 29.76 13.62
C ILE A 894 -17.39 29.93 12.30
N ILE A 895 -18.73 29.85 12.35
CA ILE A 895 -19.63 30.08 11.22
C ILE A 895 -20.46 31.33 11.51
N ASP A 896 -20.00 32.46 11.01
CA ASP A 896 -20.68 33.73 11.16
C ASP A 896 -21.90 33.80 10.24
N GLU A 897 -22.98 34.42 10.71
CA GLU A 897 -24.25 34.58 9.96
C GLU A 897 -24.84 33.26 9.44
N ILE A 898 -24.85 32.21 10.28
CA ILE A 898 -25.19 30.84 9.86
C ILE A 898 -26.55 30.72 9.15
N ASN A 899 -27.52 31.58 9.45
CA ASN A 899 -28.85 31.55 8.84
C ASN A 899 -29.01 32.38 7.55
N ARG A 900 -27.96 33.10 7.11
CA ARG A 900 -27.94 33.77 5.79
C ARG A 900 -27.69 32.81 4.64
N GLY A 901 -27.16 31.61 4.93
CA GLY A 901 -27.04 30.51 3.99
C GLY A 901 -28.15 29.48 4.17
N ASN A 902 -28.51 28.76 3.09
CA ASN A 902 -29.37 27.59 3.21
C ASN A 902 -28.55 26.45 3.84
N VAL A 903 -28.58 26.36 5.17
CA VAL A 903 -27.70 25.45 5.91
C VAL A 903 -27.92 24.00 5.54
N SER A 904 -29.16 23.60 5.25
CA SER A 904 -29.48 22.26 4.77
C SER A 904 -28.83 21.95 3.42
N LYS A 905 -28.74 22.93 2.52
CA LYS A 905 -28.04 22.78 1.22
C LYS A 905 -26.52 22.80 1.38
N ILE A 906 -26.00 23.65 2.27
CA ILE A 906 -24.55 23.81 2.49
C ILE A 906 -23.93 22.56 3.13
N PHE A 907 -24.58 22.00 4.16
CA PHE A 907 -24.12 20.76 4.78
C PHE A 907 -24.62 19.50 4.06
N GLY A 908 -25.73 19.58 3.33
CA GLY A 908 -26.38 18.43 2.71
C GLY A 908 -26.78 17.37 3.75
N GLU A 909 -26.54 16.11 3.43
CA GLU A 909 -26.80 14.98 4.32
C GLU A 909 -25.79 14.87 5.48
N LEU A 910 -24.69 15.64 5.42
CA LEU A 910 -23.60 15.61 6.40
C LEU A 910 -23.95 16.33 7.70
N ILE A 911 -25.07 17.07 7.75
CA ILE A 911 -25.56 17.75 8.95
C ILE A 911 -25.79 16.79 10.12
N THR A 912 -26.12 15.53 9.82
CA THR A 912 -26.33 14.46 10.82
C THR A 912 -25.05 14.15 11.58
N LEU A 913 -23.87 14.31 10.95
CA LEU A 913 -22.58 14.05 11.58
C LEU A 913 -22.20 15.08 12.65
N LEU A 914 -22.92 16.21 12.74
CA LEU A 914 -22.67 17.19 13.80
C LEU A 914 -23.22 16.75 15.16
N GLU A 915 -24.17 15.83 15.22
CA GLU A 915 -24.75 15.34 16.50
C GLU A 915 -23.68 14.74 17.41
N THR A 916 -23.72 15.08 18.69
CA THR A 916 -22.72 14.61 19.68
C THR A 916 -22.60 13.09 19.67
N GLY A 917 -23.71 12.34 19.61
CA GLY A 917 -23.67 10.87 19.58
C GLY A 917 -23.19 10.28 18.25
N LYS A 918 -23.21 11.06 17.16
CA LYS A 918 -22.91 10.61 15.78
C LYS A 918 -21.50 10.96 15.31
N ARG A 919 -20.74 11.70 16.13
CA ARG A 919 -19.35 12.03 15.88
C ARG A 919 -18.41 10.86 16.17
N ALA A 920 -17.28 10.84 15.50
CA ALA A 920 -16.23 9.83 15.68
C ALA A 920 -15.79 9.78 17.16
N GLY A 921 -15.88 8.60 17.77
CA GLY A 921 -15.59 8.38 19.19
C GLY A 921 -16.83 8.29 20.10
N SER A 922 -18.05 8.31 19.56
CA SER A 922 -19.29 8.01 20.30
C SER A 922 -19.89 6.64 20.00
N SER A 923 -20.77 6.16 20.88
CA SER A 923 -21.53 4.90 20.76
C SER A 923 -22.40 4.79 19.52
N GLU A 924 -22.77 5.92 18.92
CA GLU A 924 -23.57 5.95 17.69
C GLU A 924 -22.85 6.63 16.53
N ALA A 925 -21.52 6.57 16.49
CA ALA A 925 -20.71 7.24 15.49
C ALA A 925 -21.14 6.89 14.04
N LEU A 926 -21.26 7.92 13.20
CA LEU A 926 -21.63 7.82 11.79
C LEU A 926 -20.48 8.29 10.91
N THR A 927 -20.46 7.77 9.68
CA THR A 927 -19.54 8.17 8.62
C THR A 927 -20.34 8.32 7.32
N ALA A 928 -20.06 9.36 6.54
CA ALA A 928 -20.73 9.63 5.26
C ALA A 928 -19.72 9.71 4.12
N THR A 929 -20.15 9.46 2.88
CA THR A 929 -19.30 9.56 1.68
C THR A 929 -19.54 10.89 0.98
N LEU A 930 -18.46 11.63 0.69
CA LEU A 930 -18.53 12.93 0.03
C LEU A 930 -18.89 12.79 -1.48
N PRO A 931 -19.85 13.56 -2.02
CA PRO A 931 -20.35 13.42 -3.38
C PRO A 931 -19.33 13.72 -4.50
N LEU A 932 -18.40 14.66 -4.35
CA LEU A 932 -17.47 15.03 -5.43
C LEU A 932 -16.17 14.22 -5.36
N SER A 933 -15.48 14.24 -4.22
CA SER A 933 -14.21 13.52 -4.04
C SER A 933 -14.38 12.02 -3.78
N ARG A 934 -15.59 11.57 -3.43
CA ARG A 934 -15.89 10.19 -2.98
C ARG A 934 -15.12 9.77 -1.72
N ARG A 935 -14.45 10.70 -1.02
CA ARG A 935 -13.77 10.42 0.25
C ARG A 935 -14.78 10.18 1.37
N SER A 936 -14.41 9.34 2.33
CA SER A 936 -15.20 9.11 3.54
C SER A 936 -14.97 10.25 4.55
N LEU A 937 -16.04 10.72 5.19
CA LEU A 937 -16.04 11.80 6.18
C LEU A 937 -16.71 11.33 7.48
N SER A 938 -16.01 11.48 8.60
CA SER A 938 -16.59 11.47 9.94
C SER A 938 -16.11 12.70 10.72
N VAL A 939 -16.97 13.27 11.56
CA VAL A 939 -16.67 14.49 12.32
C VAL A 939 -16.14 14.12 13.71
N PRO A 940 -14.96 14.61 14.13
CA PRO A 940 -14.40 14.28 15.44
C PRO A 940 -15.09 15.02 16.61
N GLN A 941 -15.06 14.44 17.82
CA GLN A 941 -15.50 15.12 19.05
C GLN A 941 -14.68 16.37 19.42
N SER A 942 -13.46 16.51 18.91
CA SER A 942 -12.58 17.68 19.13
C SER A 942 -12.91 18.90 18.28
N LEU A 943 -13.81 18.79 17.29
CA LEU A 943 -14.22 19.93 16.48
C LEU A 943 -15.37 20.70 17.15
N TYR A 944 -15.10 21.87 17.70
CA TYR A 944 -16.12 22.75 18.24
C TYR A 944 -16.67 23.66 17.14
N VAL A 945 -17.99 23.74 16.98
CA VAL A 945 -18.64 24.60 15.98
C VAL A 945 -19.39 25.71 16.72
N ILE A 946 -19.01 26.96 16.45
CA ILE A 946 -19.63 28.16 17.02
C ILE A 946 -20.27 28.95 15.88
N GLY A 947 -21.60 28.93 15.81
CA GLY A 947 -22.37 29.76 14.88
C GLY A 947 -22.72 31.11 15.48
N THR A 948 -22.83 32.15 14.66
CA THR A 948 -23.56 33.37 15.04
C THR A 948 -24.82 33.49 14.18
N MET A 949 -25.88 34.02 14.78
CA MET A 949 -27.17 34.19 14.11
C MET A 949 -27.77 35.55 14.43
N ASN A 950 -28.05 36.33 13.40
CA ASN A 950 -28.95 37.48 13.52
C ASN A 950 -30.39 37.00 13.43
N THR A 951 -31.22 37.32 14.41
CA THR A 951 -32.63 36.89 14.42
C THR A 951 -33.62 37.93 13.92
N ALA A 952 -33.16 39.17 13.74
CA ALA A 952 -34.01 40.27 13.26
C ALA A 952 -34.26 40.23 11.74
N ASP A 953 -33.36 39.59 10.99
CA ASP A 953 -33.41 39.61 9.52
C ASP A 953 -34.45 38.56 9.04
N ARG A 954 -35.49 39.05 8.35
CA ARG A 954 -36.64 38.25 7.90
C ARG A 954 -36.38 37.56 6.55
N SER A 955 -35.29 37.91 5.88
CA SER A 955 -34.87 37.32 4.60
C SER A 955 -34.11 35.99 4.77
N LEU A 956 -33.96 35.55 6.03
CA LEU A 956 -33.15 34.40 6.40
C LEU A 956 -33.89 33.09 6.16
N THR A 957 -33.13 32.06 5.82
CA THR A 957 -33.69 30.71 5.71
C THR A 957 -34.05 30.25 7.11
N LEU A 958 -35.31 29.88 7.35
CA LEU A 958 -35.74 29.29 8.61
C LEU A 958 -34.84 28.10 8.93
N LEU A 959 -34.12 28.17 10.05
CA LEU A 959 -33.32 27.04 10.52
C LEU A 959 -34.25 25.85 10.75
N ASP A 960 -33.98 24.77 10.01
CA ASP A 960 -34.73 23.53 10.10
C ASP A 960 -34.72 23.01 11.56
N ALA A 961 -35.84 22.40 11.97
CA ALA A 961 -35.97 21.72 13.24
C ALA A 961 -34.86 20.68 13.45
N ALA A 962 -34.39 20.06 12.37
CA ALA A 962 -33.28 19.13 12.39
C ALA A 962 -31.96 19.80 12.82
N LEU A 963 -31.69 21.04 12.40
CA LEU A 963 -30.51 21.80 12.81
C LEU A 963 -30.65 22.28 14.25
N ARG A 964 -31.83 22.73 14.65
CA ARG A 964 -32.09 23.21 16.02
C ARG A 964 -31.81 22.17 17.10
N ARG A 965 -31.99 20.87 16.80
CA ARG A 965 -31.69 19.76 17.73
C ARG A 965 -30.19 19.48 17.92
N ARG A 966 -29.34 20.03 17.04
CA ARG A 966 -27.91 19.71 16.96
C ARG A 966 -27.00 20.78 17.55
N PHE A 967 -27.55 21.96 17.81
CA PHE A 967 -26.84 23.11 18.38
C PHE A 967 -27.48 23.54 19.69
N VAL A 968 -26.65 23.96 20.65
CA VAL A 968 -27.12 24.69 21.82
C VAL A 968 -27.29 26.16 21.44
N PHE A 969 -28.51 26.68 21.58
CA PHE A 969 -28.81 28.08 21.27
C PHE A 969 -28.56 28.93 22.51
N ARG A 970 -27.53 29.78 22.45
CA ARG A 970 -27.20 30.74 23.49
C ARG A 970 -27.65 32.13 23.07
N PRO A 971 -28.65 32.71 23.74
CA PRO A 971 -29.12 34.04 23.39
C PRO A 971 -28.09 35.11 23.78
N VAL A 972 -27.95 36.11 22.93
CA VAL A 972 -27.15 37.31 23.14
C VAL A 972 -28.06 38.51 22.91
N TRP A 973 -28.66 38.96 24.02
CA TRP A 973 -29.57 40.10 24.04
C TRP A 973 -28.82 41.41 24.23
N PRO A 974 -29.44 42.56 23.89
CA PRO A 974 -28.88 43.84 24.26
C PRO A 974 -28.69 43.92 25.77
N GLU A 975 -27.51 44.37 26.16
CA GLU A 975 -27.14 44.75 27.53
C GLU A 975 -27.09 46.27 27.60
N PRO A 976 -28.20 46.99 27.91
CA PRO A 976 -28.17 48.45 27.98
C PRO A 976 -27.24 48.98 29.08
N GLU A 977 -26.99 48.20 30.13
CA GLU A 977 -26.14 48.53 31.28
C GLU A 977 -24.69 48.85 30.92
N VAL A 978 -24.21 48.40 29.76
CA VAL A 978 -22.84 48.69 29.27
C VAL A 978 -22.73 50.09 28.64
N LEU A 979 -23.85 50.79 28.44
CA LEU A 979 -23.87 52.11 27.82
C LEU A 979 -23.64 53.23 28.84
N PRO A 980 -22.98 54.32 28.44
CA PRO A 980 -22.74 55.46 29.32
C PRO A 980 -23.98 56.34 29.47
N VAL A 981 -24.01 57.12 30.56
CA VAL A 981 -24.82 58.34 30.66
C VAL A 981 -23.96 59.48 30.12
N ILE A 982 -24.49 60.27 29.20
CA ILE A 982 -23.76 61.37 28.57
C ILE A 982 -24.33 62.69 29.08
N GLU A 983 -23.47 63.56 29.60
CA GLU A 983 -23.82 64.92 30.00
C GLU A 983 -23.73 65.86 28.79
N ILE A 984 -24.85 66.49 28.42
CA ILE A 984 -24.94 67.41 27.29
C ILE A 984 -25.61 68.69 27.78
N GLY A 985 -24.88 69.81 27.79
CA GLY A 985 -25.46 71.11 28.14
C GLY A 985 -25.97 71.25 29.58
N GLY A 986 -25.64 70.31 30.49
CA GLY A 986 -26.13 70.26 31.86
C GLY A 986 -27.28 69.28 32.10
N ASP A 987 -27.77 68.63 31.03
CA ASP A 987 -28.79 67.60 31.08
C ASP A 987 -28.19 66.21 30.81
N ALA A 988 -28.66 65.22 31.55
CA ALA A 988 -28.18 63.84 31.47
C ALA A 988 -28.97 63.01 30.46
N LEU A 989 -28.31 62.58 29.39
CA LEU A 989 -28.85 61.65 28.40
C LEU A 989 -28.45 60.20 28.78
N ASP A 990 -29.41 59.46 29.33
CA ASP A 990 -29.21 58.07 29.78
C ASP A 990 -29.46 57.09 28.63
N LEU A 991 -28.38 56.72 27.93
CA LEU A 991 -28.46 55.79 26.80
C LEU A 991 -28.92 54.39 27.21
N ARG A 992 -28.77 54.01 28.49
CA ARG A 992 -29.20 52.72 29.01
C ARG A 992 -30.72 52.67 29.03
N LYS A 993 -31.36 53.72 29.57
CA LYS A 993 -32.83 53.88 29.56
C LYS A 993 -33.37 54.06 28.15
N PHE A 994 -32.71 54.89 27.35
CA PHE A 994 -33.10 55.12 25.95
C PHE A 994 -33.18 53.80 25.17
N LEU A 995 -32.11 53.00 25.18
CA LEU A 995 -32.08 51.72 24.48
C LEU A 995 -33.10 50.73 25.05
N TYR A 996 -33.26 50.68 26.37
CA TYR A 996 -34.22 49.78 27.01
C TYR A 996 -35.67 50.10 26.60
N VAL A 997 -36.07 51.37 26.63
CA VAL A 997 -37.45 51.77 26.32
C VAL A 997 -37.77 51.59 24.84
N ILE A 998 -36.87 51.95 23.93
CA ILE A 998 -37.12 51.70 22.49
C ILE A 998 -37.22 50.19 22.24
N ASN A 999 -36.40 49.37 22.90
CA ASN A 999 -36.45 47.92 22.77
C ASN A 999 -37.72 47.30 23.34
N ASP A 1000 -38.22 47.75 24.51
CA ASP A 1000 -39.49 47.32 25.07
C ASP A 1000 -40.65 47.62 24.10
N ARG A 1001 -40.65 48.79 23.47
CA ARG A 1001 -41.66 49.15 22.46
C ARG A 1001 -41.53 48.31 21.19
N ILE A 1002 -40.32 48.11 20.68
CA ILE A 1002 -40.07 47.26 19.52
C ILE A 1002 -40.51 45.82 19.80
N GLU A 1003 -40.21 45.28 20.98
CA GLU A 1003 -40.61 43.93 21.37
C GLU A 1003 -42.14 43.76 21.41
N ARG A 1004 -42.87 44.76 21.94
CA ARG A 1004 -44.35 44.77 21.97
C ARG A 1004 -44.98 44.91 20.60
N LEU A 1005 -44.41 45.74 19.72
CA LEU A 1005 -44.96 46.02 18.39
C LEU A 1005 -44.58 44.98 17.34
N LEU A 1006 -43.40 44.37 17.50
CA LEU A 1006 -42.83 43.41 16.57
C LEU A 1006 -42.50 42.10 17.29
N SER A 1007 -41.27 41.99 17.79
CA SER A 1007 -40.80 40.81 18.51
C SER A 1007 -39.49 41.11 19.23
N ARG A 1008 -39.20 40.32 20.27
CA ARG A 1008 -37.91 40.37 20.98
C ARG A 1008 -36.69 40.16 20.07
N GLU A 1009 -36.86 39.51 18.93
CA GLU A 1009 -35.77 39.19 18.00
C GLU A 1009 -35.34 40.40 17.15
N GLN A 1010 -36.15 41.46 17.11
CA GLN A 1010 -35.90 42.69 16.36
C GLN A 1010 -35.50 43.87 17.26
N VAL A 1011 -35.15 43.64 18.52
CA VAL A 1011 -34.68 44.73 19.39
C VAL A 1011 -33.30 45.23 18.94
N ILE A 1012 -32.93 46.44 19.32
CA ILE A 1012 -31.68 47.10 18.92
C ILE A 1012 -30.56 46.74 19.91
N GLY A 1013 -29.40 46.32 19.39
CA GLY A 1013 -28.23 46.03 20.21
C GLY A 1013 -27.48 47.29 20.69
N HIS A 1014 -26.78 47.17 21.82
CA HIS A 1014 -26.00 48.27 22.40
C HIS A 1014 -24.83 48.75 21.51
N ALA A 1015 -24.35 47.96 20.55
CA ALA A 1015 -23.22 48.32 19.72
C ALA A 1015 -23.48 49.53 18.79
N TYR A 1016 -24.75 49.87 18.55
CA TYR A 1016 -25.12 51.10 17.84
C TYR A 1016 -24.82 52.37 18.65
N LEU A 1017 -24.77 52.23 19.98
CA LEU A 1017 -24.59 53.34 20.93
C LEU A 1017 -23.27 53.26 21.70
N LEU A 1018 -22.44 52.23 21.45
CA LEU A 1018 -21.11 52.08 22.05
C LEU A 1018 -20.05 52.87 21.29
N GLY A 1019 -19.14 53.50 22.03
CA GLY A 1019 -17.97 54.18 21.46
C GLY A 1019 -18.30 55.47 20.69
N LEU A 1020 -19.50 56.03 20.90
CA LEU A 1020 -19.90 57.30 20.29
C LEU A 1020 -19.14 58.47 20.94
N PRO A 1021 -18.89 59.56 20.19
CA PRO A 1021 -18.48 60.82 20.79
C PRO A 1021 -19.51 61.23 21.85
N ALA A 1022 -19.05 61.64 23.04
CA ALA A 1022 -19.88 62.09 24.15
C ALA A 1022 -20.50 63.47 23.86
N THR A 1023 -21.32 63.56 22.82
CA THR A 1023 -21.95 64.76 22.28
C THR A 1023 -23.34 64.42 21.75
N LEU A 1024 -24.25 65.40 21.69
CA LEU A 1024 -25.59 65.19 21.13
C LEU A 1024 -25.52 64.71 19.68
N GLU A 1025 -24.70 65.35 18.84
CA GLU A 1025 -24.53 64.98 17.43
C GLU A 1025 -24.05 63.53 17.28
N GLY A 1026 -23.20 63.03 18.19
CA GLY A 1026 -22.75 61.64 18.17
C GLY A 1026 -23.90 60.65 18.37
N VAL A 1027 -24.83 60.95 19.29
CA VAL A 1027 -26.03 60.13 19.53
C VAL A 1027 -27.07 60.34 18.44
N ALA A 1028 -27.23 61.58 17.97
CA ALA A 1028 -28.15 61.94 16.90
C ALA A 1028 -27.77 61.29 15.57
N SER A 1029 -26.48 61.27 15.23
CA SER A 1029 -25.96 60.52 14.07
C SER A 1029 -26.22 59.02 14.22
N ALA A 1030 -26.01 58.44 15.41
CA ALA A 1030 -26.35 57.03 15.65
C ALA A 1030 -27.85 56.75 15.48
N LEU A 1031 -28.72 57.64 15.94
CA LEU A 1031 -30.16 57.53 15.75
C LEU A 1031 -30.54 57.69 14.27
N ARG A 1032 -30.12 58.79 13.63
CA ARG A 1032 -30.48 59.19 12.27
C ARG A 1032 -29.93 58.26 11.20
N GLU A 1033 -28.68 57.85 11.33
CA GLU A 1033 -27.96 57.15 10.25
C GLU A 1033 -27.91 55.63 10.44
N ARG A 1034 -28.18 55.13 11.66
CA ARG A 1034 -28.04 53.70 11.96
C ARG A 1034 -29.31 53.07 12.53
N ILE A 1035 -29.97 53.72 13.50
CA ILE A 1035 -31.16 53.16 14.15
C ILE A 1035 -32.43 53.43 13.32
N LEU A 1036 -32.63 54.65 12.83
CA LEU A 1036 -33.84 55.01 12.09
C LEU A 1036 -33.97 54.22 10.78
N PRO A 1037 -32.93 54.05 9.95
CA PRO A 1037 -33.00 53.18 8.77
C PRO A 1037 -33.31 51.72 9.12
N LEU A 1038 -32.82 51.25 10.28
CA LEU A 1038 -33.13 49.90 10.77
C LEU A 1038 -34.61 49.77 11.19
N LEU A 1039 -35.18 50.80 11.80
CA LEU A 1039 -36.60 50.85 12.14
C LEU A 1039 -37.47 50.93 10.87
N GLU A 1040 -37.06 51.71 9.85
CA GLU A 1040 -37.72 51.75 8.54
C GLU A 1040 -37.83 50.35 7.93
N GLU A 1041 -36.73 49.59 7.98
CA GLU A 1041 -36.70 48.20 7.51
C GLU A 1041 -37.62 47.30 8.36
N TYR A 1042 -37.54 47.38 9.69
CA TYR A 1042 -38.32 46.52 10.59
C TYR A 1042 -39.83 46.71 10.48
N PHE A 1043 -40.27 47.94 10.18
CA PHE A 1043 -41.66 48.29 10.05
C PHE A 1043 -42.16 48.40 8.60
N PHE A 1044 -41.35 48.03 7.61
CA PHE A 1044 -41.69 48.13 6.17
C PHE A 1044 -42.23 49.52 5.78
N GLU A 1045 -41.49 50.56 6.16
CA GLU A 1045 -41.88 51.97 5.96
C GLU A 1045 -43.21 52.37 6.64
N ASP A 1046 -43.71 51.61 7.63
CA ASP A 1046 -44.83 52.03 8.48
C ASP A 1046 -44.36 53.05 9.53
N TRP A 1047 -44.18 54.29 9.06
CA TRP A 1047 -43.75 55.43 9.86
C TRP A 1047 -44.66 55.74 11.05
N SER A 1048 -45.92 55.31 11.04
CA SER A 1048 -46.79 55.44 12.21
C SER A 1048 -46.27 54.63 13.39
N LYS A 1049 -45.76 53.42 13.15
CA LYS A 1049 -45.20 52.57 14.20
C LYS A 1049 -43.82 53.03 14.64
N ILE A 1050 -43.01 53.56 13.72
CA ILE A 1050 -41.70 54.17 14.05
C ILE A 1050 -41.90 55.34 15.02
N ARG A 1051 -42.91 56.20 14.76
CA ARG A 1051 -43.32 57.27 15.68
C ARG A 1051 -43.70 56.74 17.05
N THR A 1052 -44.43 55.63 17.12
CA THR A 1052 -44.76 54.98 18.40
C THR A 1052 -43.50 54.49 19.14
N VAL A 1053 -42.52 53.88 18.46
CA VAL A 1053 -41.25 53.45 19.07
C VAL A 1053 -40.49 54.64 19.66
N LEU A 1054 -40.42 55.73 18.92
CA LEU A 1054 -39.74 56.95 19.33
C LEU A 1054 -40.59 57.84 20.26
N ALA A 1055 -41.82 57.43 20.61
CA ALA A 1055 -42.79 58.19 21.39
C ALA A 1055 -43.15 59.57 20.81
N ASP A 1056 -43.05 59.75 19.50
CA ASP A 1056 -43.34 61.02 18.83
C ASP A 1056 -44.80 61.46 19.03
N ASP A 1057 -45.75 60.52 19.17
CA ASP A 1057 -47.17 60.85 19.43
C ASP A 1057 -47.41 61.52 20.80
N SER A 1058 -46.43 61.45 21.72
CA SER A 1058 -46.48 62.10 23.03
C SER A 1058 -45.62 63.36 23.14
N LYS A 1059 -44.98 63.78 22.04
CA LYS A 1059 -44.12 64.96 21.97
C LYS A 1059 -44.80 66.09 21.20
N GLU A 1060 -44.44 67.32 21.54
CA GLU A 1060 -44.79 68.50 20.75
C GLU A 1060 -44.20 68.40 19.34
N GLU A 1061 -44.84 69.01 18.33
CA GLU A 1061 -44.46 68.84 16.91
C GLU A 1061 -42.96 69.13 16.64
N ALA A 1062 -42.36 70.08 17.34
CA ALA A 1062 -40.94 70.43 17.19
C ALA A 1062 -39.97 69.32 17.65
N GLN A 1063 -40.40 68.47 18.59
CA GLN A 1063 -39.62 67.42 19.23
C GLN A 1063 -39.87 66.03 18.64
N GLN A 1064 -40.82 65.93 17.71
CA GLN A 1064 -41.09 64.69 16.98
C GLN A 1064 -39.95 64.44 15.99
N PHE A 1065 -39.31 63.28 16.07
CA PHE A 1065 -38.30 62.89 15.08
C PHE A 1065 -38.95 62.69 13.70
N ILE A 1066 -40.18 62.17 13.67
CA ILE A 1066 -40.97 62.00 12.44
C ILE A 1066 -42.31 62.76 12.56
N GLN A 1067 -42.58 63.66 11.61
CA GLN A 1067 -43.81 64.45 11.53
C GLN A 1067 -44.80 63.90 10.50
N VAL A 1068 -46.11 64.16 10.70
CA VAL A 1068 -47.20 63.73 9.81
C VAL A 1068 -47.81 64.91 9.08
N HIS A 1069 -47.85 64.84 7.75
CA HIS A 1069 -48.51 65.82 6.89
C HIS A 1069 -49.66 65.16 6.12
N LYS A 1070 -50.87 65.71 6.20
CA LYS A 1070 -52.04 65.20 5.46
C LYS A 1070 -52.22 65.98 4.16
N THR A 1071 -52.10 65.33 3.01
CA THR A 1071 -52.28 65.95 1.69
C THR A 1071 -53.24 65.12 0.85
N GLY A 1072 -54.39 65.69 0.45
CA GLY A 1072 -55.34 65.02 -0.46
C GLY A 1072 -56.00 63.75 0.09
N GLY A 1073 -55.99 63.53 1.41
CA GLY A 1073 -56.49 62.30 2.04
C GLY A 1073 -55.41 61.26 2.34
N GLU A 1074 -54.21 61.43 1.78
CA GLU A 1074 -53.04 60.59 2.07
C GLU A 1074 -52.22 61.18 3.24
N LEU A 1075 -51.76 60.31 4.13
CA LEU A 1075 -50.80 60.66 5.18
C LEU A 1075 -49.39 60.55 4.61
N ARG A 1076 -48.58 61.59 4.79
CA ARG A 1076 -47.15 61.61 4.43
C ARG A 1076 -46.31 61.85 5.66
N TYR A 1077 -45.19 61.15 5.78
CA TYR A 1077 -44.28 61.25 6.91
C TYR A 1077 -42.97 61.92 6.48
N ARG A 1078 -42.38 62.73 7.35
CA ARG A 1078 -41.10 63.40 7.10
C ARG A 1078 -40.23 63.42 8.35
N VAL A 1079 -38.94 63.19 8.16
CA VAL A 1079 -37.91 63.36 9.20
C VAL A 1079 -37.77 64.84 9.53
N ASN A 1080 -37.75 65.17 10.82
CA ASN A 1080 -37.56 66.52 11.34
C ASN A 1080 -36.13 66.67 11.87
N GLU A 1081 -35.22 67.23 11.06
CA GLU A 1081 -33.81 67.40 11.43
C GLU A 1081 -33.63 68.25 12.71
N ALA A 1082 -34.53 69.19 12.98
CA ALA A 1082 -34.42 70.03 14.18
C ALA A 1082 -34.57 69.21 15.48
N ALA A 1083 -35.33 68.12 15.48
CA ALA A 1083 -35.48 67.25 16.65
C ALA A 1083 -34.19 66.47 16.97
N PHE A 1084 -33.29 66.28 16.00
CA PHE A 1084 -32.00 65.62 16.23
C PHE A 1084 -30.98 66.54 16.92
N GLU A 1085 -31.20 67.85 16.88
CA GLU A 1085 -30.40 68.87 17.57
C GLU A 1085 -30.94 69.21 18.97
N ASP A 1086 -32.09 68.64 19.36
CA ASP A 1086 -32.75 68.88 20.65
C ASP A 1086 -32.60 67.68 21.59
N ILE A 1087 -31.94 67.89 22.74
CA ILE A 1087 -31.75 66.84 23.74
C ILE A 1087 -33.10 66.38 24.35
N GLU A 1088 -34.08 67.27 24.48
CA GLU A 1088 -35.40 66.92 25.04
C GLU A 1088 -36.11 65.88 24.16
N ALA A 1089 -35.93 65.94 22.84
CA ALA A 1089 -36.49 64.95 21.92
C ALA A 1089 -36.03 63.51 22.23
N PHE A 1090 -34.79 63.34 22.74
CA PHE A 1090 -34.24 62.04 23.15
C PHE A 1090 -34.66 61.65 24.56
N THR A 1091 -34.65 62.58 25.53
CA THR A 1091 -35.01 62.27 26.93
C THR A 1091 -36.50 61.93 27.05
N LEU A 1092 -37.37 62.59 26.29
CA LEU A 1092 -38.80 62.31 26.24
C LEU A 1092 -39.11 60.89 25.70
N VAL A 1093 -38.19 60.25 24.98
CA VAL A 1093 -38.37 58.85 24.56
C VAL A 1093 -38.54 57.94 25.77
N TYR A 1094 -37.79 58.17 26.85
CA TYR A 1094 -37.86 57.39 28.09
C TYR A 1094 -38.41 58.18 29.29
N GLY A 1095 -38.89 59.42 29.09
CA GLY A 1095 -39.34 60.30 30.18
C GLY A 1095 -40.50 59.75 31.02
N ASN A 1096 -41.31 58.86 30.46
CA ASN A 1096 -42.42 58.19 31.18
C ASN A 1096 -41.95 56.96 32.00
N MET A 1097 -40.68 56.60 31.94
CA MET A 1097 -40.12 55.47 32.67
C MET A 1097 -39.69 55.89 34.08
N GLN A 1098 -40.27 55.27 35.10
CA GLN A 1098 -39.81 55.48 36.48
C GLN A 1098 -38.50 54.71 36.70
N ASP A 1099 -37.58 55.27 37.51
CA ASP A 1099 -36.34 54.58 37.89
C ASP A 1099 -36.58 53.21 38.53
N ALA A 1100 -37.76 53.05 39.16
CA ALA A 1100 -38.16 51.80 39.76
C ALA A 1100 -38.33 50.67 38.73
N ASP A 1101 -38.75 51.02 37.51
CA ASP A 1101 -39.09 50.10 36.42
C ASP A 1101 -37.87 49.74 35.55
N PHE A 1102 -36.71 50.37 35.77
CA PHE A 1102 -35.48 50.04 35.05
C PHE A 1102 -34.79 48.85 35.74
N PRO A 1103 -34.69 47.68 35.06
CA PRO A 1103 -34.29 46.43 35.72
C PRO A 1103 -32.79 46.35 36.00
N PHE A 1104 -31.97 47.21 35.39
CA PHE A 1104 -30.52 47.21 35.52
C PHE A 1104 -30.07 48.31 36.48
N ARG A 1105 -30.36 48.13 37.77
CA ARG A 1105 -29.86 49.03 38.81
C ARG A 1105 -28.37 48.73 39.05
N SER A 1106 -27.58 49.80 39.14
CA SER A 1106 -26.16 49.79 39.51
C SER A 1106 -25.93 49.14 40.86
#